data_AF-D2YC99-F1
#
_entry.id   AF-D2YC99-F1
#
_cell.length_a   1.000
_cell.length_b   1.000
_cell.length_c   1.000
_cell.angle_alpha   90.00
_cell.angle_beta   90.00
_cell.angle_gamma   90.00
#
_symmetry.space_group_name_H-M   'P 1'
#
loop_
_entity.id
_entity.type
_entity.pdbx_description
1 polymer ?
#
loop_
_entity_poly.entity_id
_entity_poly.type
_entity_poly.pdbx_seq_one_letter_code
_entity_poly.pdbx_strand_id
1 'polypeptide(L)'
;MYSQPLFRRHRIAIACLLAGLSHTTYAQAACDIQDLQQARDLPAQIAAADQSCYSSWFYAPAATLETVYSEATLSHLQTVLDAEITRYTGEAEQAQRLENYGEFIRAAYYVRYNAESEPYSQALSQRFAQSINRFLLHPHAFDQGREQVAAMKSLSLMVDNIKQLPLTMDAMMSALRLFNQETAKNTQWVDGLNNLFRSMSGHVGNAEFYRYLAANTQHIDTLHQFAIENEWALNTDAEFLVYNALRETGRLLVSPDAVTKQKALRVMEQTLARYPLGSQHDKIWLAAVDMMRYYAPEALQAQGIDFEAAKQELAARILPNRYECQGPAIIRSQDLSDQQAARACDVLNAKEEDFHQVVNSGYVPVADDNNERVEVAVFANNDSYVNYSAFLFNNTTDNGGQYLEGNPAEANNQARFVAYRYANGDDLSILNLEHEYTHYLDARFNQYGTFSDNLAHGHIVWWLEGFAEYMHYKQGYQAAIELIPQGKMSLSDVMATTYSHDSNRIYRWGYLAVRFMMEKHPQDVESLLVLSRTGQFAQWAQTVKNLGEQYNAEFAVWLDTLKAETPENPDSSEPETKPEEAVTALTANQSVTLSGQAYSEHLFYIDVPEHSREFQVTISGDGDADLYMSHQKVAHYYDYQVTEFIDGSNEAISFKPEQDGYIKPGRYYLSIAGRSAYSAVTLSSHLVTEQPSVQPDRKDDLTPVVLESGQPQTLSVHQQRYVAMYVPEGATEVQVWLTASAQNRGNIDLFAAKEYWPTREQFEHASTYEGSNEYLSIPVTQAGYVHFYLNAQNLGDTVEMVAYFN
;
A
#
# COMPACT_ATOMS: atom_id res chain seq x y z
N MET A 1 -0.47 9.92 -16.90
CA MET A 1 -0.54 8.45 -16.71
C MET A 1 0.75 8.00 -16.06
N TYR A 2 0.82 8.08 -14.73
CA TYR A 2 2.01 7.71 -13.97
C TYR A 2 1.58 6.91 -12.75
N SER A 3 1.93 5.63 -12.75
CA SER A 3 1.83 4.76 -11.58
C SER A 3 3.22 4.19 -11.36
N GLN A 4 3.95 4.73 -10.38
CA GLN A 4 5.16 4.10 -9.87
C GLN A 4 4.75 2.82 -9.12
N PRO A 5 5.48 1.69 -9.26
CA PRO A 5 5.21 0.52 -8.44
C PRO A 5 5.75 0.78 -7.02
N LEU A 6 4.83 0.94 -6.06
CA LEU A 6 5.12 1.00 -4.64
C LEU A 6 5.66 -0.35 -4.15
N PHE A 7 6.65 -0.27 -3.26
CA PHE A 7 7.42 -1.37 -2.70
C PHE A 7 6.55 -2.44 -2.04
N ARG A 8 6.74 -3.70 -2.45
CA ARG A 8 6.25 -4.89 -1.74
C ARG A 8 6.80 -4.91 -0.30
N ARG A 9 5.90 -4.93 0.70
CA ARG A 9 6.20 -5.40 2.06
C ARG A 9 5.92 -6.89 2.09
N HIS A 10 6.97 -7.72 2.20
CA HIS A 10 6.81 -9.13 2.55
C HIS A 10 7.40 -9.39 3.93
N ARG A 11 6.46 -9.86 4.75
CA ARG A 11 6.49 -10.51 6.06
C ARG A 11 7.78 -11.25 6.36
N ILE A 12 8.44 -10.95 7.50
CA ILE A 12 8.96 -11.93 8.48
C ILE A 12 9.16 -11.24 9.85
N ALA A 13 8.80 -11.90 10.94
CA ALA A 13 9.65 -12.27 12.09
C ALA A 13 8.71 -12.86 13.17
N ILE A 14 9.05 -13.82 14.03
CA ILE A 14 10.28 -13.97 14.82
C ILE A 14 10.39 -15.43 15.31
N ALA A 15 11.62 -15.95 15.38
CA ALA A 15 12.11 -16.80 16.49
C ALA A 15 13.64 -16.58 16.53
N CYS A 16 14.34 -16.30 17.62
CA CYS A 16 14.09 -16.50 19.04
C CYS A 16 14.58 -15.29 19.86
N LEU A 17 14.16 -15.22 21.13
CA LEU A 17 15.09 -15.21 22.27
C LEU A 17 14.27 -15.40 23.56
N LEU A 18 14.43 -16.57 24.19
CA LEU A 18 14.29 -16.72 25.63
C LEU A 18 15.64 -17.14 26.18
N ALA A 19 16.28 -16.25 26.93
CA ALA A 19 17.12 -16.61 28.06
C ALA A 19 17.31 -15.39 28.98
N GLY A 20 16.74 -15.48 30.18
CA GLY A 20 17.41 -15.03 31.41
C GLY A 20 17.20 -13.58 31.84
N LEU A 21 16.13 -13.39 32.63
CA LEU A 21 15.87 -12.23 33.49
C LEU A 21 17.09 -11.78 34.31
N SER A 22 17.33 -10.46 34.29
CA SER A 22 17.80 -9.70 35.45
C SER A 22 17.15 -8.31 35.36
N HIS A 23 16.21 -8.02 36.26
CA HIS A 23 15.49 -6.76 36.28
C HIS A 23 16.42 -5.60 36.61
N THR A 24 16.68 -4.74 35.62
CA THR A 24 17.07 -3.35 35.81
C THR A 24 15.92 -2.47 35.35
N THR A 25 15.41 -1.61 36.23
CA THR A 25 14.47 -0.54 35.88
C THR A 25 15.08 0.36 34.81
N TYR A 26 14.61 0.28 33.56
CA TYR A 26 15.01 1.20 32.49
C TYR A 26 14.20 2.50 32.61
N ALA A 27 14.89 3.63 32.70
CA ALA A 27 14.29 4.93 32.47
C ALA A 27 13.83 5.01 31.00
N GLN A 28 12.67 5.61 30.74
CA GLN A 28 12.19 5.90 29.39
C GLN A 28 13.30 6.65 28.63
N ALA A 29 13.79 6.09 27.53
CA ALA A 29 14.93 6.64 26.81
C ALA A 29 14.53 8.00 26.20
N ALA A 30 15.22 9.06 26.57
CA ALA A 30 15.04 10.40 26.01
C ALA A 30 15.66 10.44 24.60
N CYS A 31 14.96 9.86 23.61
CA CYS A 31 15.44 9.75 22.23
C CYS A 31 14.46 10.23 21.16
N ASP A 32 13.30 10.80 21.54
CA ASP A 32 12.45 11.49 20.57
C ASP A 32 13.13 12.74 20.01
N ILE A 33 12.73 13.19 18.82
CA ILE A 33 13.40 14.30 18.14
C ILE A 33 13.45 15.58 18.98
N GLN A 34 12.42 15.82 19.79
CA GLN A 34 12.36 16.96 20.70
C GLN A 34 13.38 16.85 21.85
N ASP A 35 13.62 15.64 22.37
CA ASP A 35 14.64 15.40 23.39
C ASP A 35 16.04 15.55 22.81
N LEU A 36 16.26 15.02 21.60
CA LEU A 36 17.53 15.09 20.91
C LEU A 36 17.96 16.54 20.60
N GLN A 37 17.01 17.44 20.36
CA GLN A 37 17.29 18.88 20.20
C GLN A 37 17.88 19.53 21.47
N GLN A 38 17.63 18.96 22.64
CA GLN A 38 18.14 19.44 23.92
C GLN A 38 19.32 18.59 24.45
N ALA A 39 19.73 17.59 23.68
CA ALA A 39 20.78 16.66 24.05
C ALA A 39 22.12 17.38 24.26
N ARG A 40 22.74 17.17 25.43
CA ARG A 40 24.12 17.63 25.66
C ARG A 40 25.15 16.76 24.95
N ASP A 41 24.86 15.47 24.83
CA ASP A 41 25.65 14.48 24.11
C ASP A 41 24.71 13.75 23.14
N LEU A 42 24.49 14.37 21.99
CA LEU A 42 23.59 13.87 20.96
C LEU A 42 23.99 12.46 20.47
N PRO A 43 25.26 12.17 20.15
CA PRO A 43 25.66 10.82 19.75
C PRO A 43 25.36 9.76 20.82
N ALA A 44 25.62 10.03 22.10
CA ALA A 44 25.32 9.06 23.15
C ALA A 44 23.81 8.79 23.30
N GLN A 45 22.97 9.80 23.11
CA GLN A 45 21.52 9.61 23.15
C GLN A 45 20.98 8.86 21.94
N ILE A 46 21.50 9.13 20.73
CA ILE A 46 21.18 8.34 19.53
C ILE A 46 21.62 6.89 19.74
N ALA A 47 22.84 6.67 20.26
CA ALA A 47 23.38 5.34 20.49
C ALA A 47 22.51 4.49 21.44
N ALA A 48 21.92 5.12 22.46
CA ALA A 48 21.08 4.45 23.46
C ALA A 48 19.60 4.35 23.06
N ALA A 49 19.23 4.83 21.87
CA ALA A 49 17.85 4.79 21.40
C ALA A 49 17.35 3.36 21.15
N ASP A 50 16.03 3.20 21.16
CA ASP A 50 15.37 2.00 20.68
C ASP A 50 14.50 2.32 19.46
N GLN A 51 13.93 1.26 18.85
CA GLN A 51 13.16 1.38 17.61
C GLN A 51 11.90 2.25 17.73
N SER A 52 11.40 2.52 18.94
CA SER A 52 10.23 3.40 19.13
C SER A 52 10.54 4.85 18.74
N CYS A 53 11.80 5.28 18.90
CA CYS A 53 12.25 6.63 18.58
C CYS A 53 12.35 6.90 17.07
N TYR A 54 12.43 5.87 16.22
CA TYR A 54 12.65 6.07 14.78
C TYR A 54 11.52 6.83 14.09
N SER A 55 10.26 6.62 14.48
CA SER A 55 9.13 7.36 13.91
C SER A 55 9.30 8.87 14.10
N SER A 56 9.64 9.28 15.32
CA SER A 56 9.95 10.66 15.69
C SER A 56 11.05 11.29 14.83
N TRP A 57 12.07 10.50 14.47
CA TRP A 57 13.17 10.96 13.62
C TRP A 57 12.73 11.17 12.17
N PHE A 58 12.00 10.23 11.58
CA PHE A 58 11.59 10.29 10.16
C PHE A 58 10.45 11.30 9.91
N TYR A 59 9.63 11.61 10.92
CA TYR A 59 8.57 12.62 10.86
C TYR A 59 8.95 13.94 11.56
N ALA A 60 10.25 14.17 11.76
CA ALA A 60 10.73 15.41 12.35
C ALA A 60 10.34 16.63 11.49
N PRO A 61 9.92 17.75 12.09
CA PRO A 61 9.62 18.97 11.35
C PRO A 61 10.83 19.46 10.55
N ALA A 62 10.61 20.10 9.40
CA ALA A 62 11.67 20.64 8.54
C ALA A 62 12.63 21.59 9.29
N ALA A 63 12.18 22.27 10.36
CA ALA A 63 13.03 23.10 11.21
C ALA A 63 14.20 22.34 11.87
N THR A 64 14.13 21.01 11.95
CA THR A 64 15.25 20.19 12.45
C THR A 64 16.46 20.18 11.52
N LEU A 65 16.28 20.50 10.23
CA LEU A 65 17.33 20.59 9.21
C LEU A 65 18.39 21.66 9.52
N GLU A 66 18.02 22.68 10.30
CA GLU A 66 18.92 23.74 10.76
C GLU A 66 19.54 23.47 12.15
N THR A 67 19.20 22.33 12.77
CA THR A 67 19.64 21.98 14.13
C THR A 67 20.26 20.59 14.19
N VAL A 68 19.52 19.59 14.67
CA VAL A 68 19.99 18.21 14.86
C VAL A 68 20.24 17.48 13.54
N TYR A 69 19.62 17.91 12.45
CA TYR A 69 19.89 17.43 11.09
C TYR A 69 20.75 18.39 10.27
N SER A 70 21.41 19.36 10.90
CA SER A 70 22.37 20.21 10.17
C SER A 70 23.55 19.40 9.63
N GLU A 71 24.15 19.87 8.53
CA GLU A 71 25.34 19.23 7.95
C GLU A 71 26.52 19.16 8.95
N ALA A 72 26.64 20.13 9.86
CA ALA A 72 27.64 20.10 10.91
C ALA A 72 27.40 18.95 11.91
N THR A 73 26.15 18.76 12.33
CA THR A 73 25.76 17.65 13.21
C THR A 73 25.99 16.29 12.54
N LEU A 74 25.55 16.14 11.28
CA LEU A 74 25.77 14.89 10.52
C LEU A 74 27.26 14.63 10.28
N SER A 75 28.06 15.66 10.05
CA SER A 75 29.52 15.52 9.93
C SER A 75 30.17 15.03 11.23
N HIS A 76 29.68 15.48 12.38
CA HIS A 76 30.12 14.96 13.68
C HIS A 76 29.72 13.51 13.88
N LEU A 77 28.45 13.16 13.59
CA LEU A 77 27.96 11.78 13.66
C LEU A 77 28.70 10.83 12.72
N GLN A 78 29.11 11.29 11.54
CA GLN A 78 29.96 10.51 10.63
C GLN A 78 31.29 10.11 11.30
N THR A 79 31.91 11.00 12.08
CA THR A 79 33.13 10.70 12.82
C THR A 79 32.88 9.71 13.96
N VAL A 80 31.73 9.81 14.63
CA VAL A 80 31.34 8.86 15.70
C VAL A 80 31.06 7.47 15.12
N LEU A 81 30.29 7.40 14.04
CA LEU A 81 30.01 6.16 13.31
C LEU A 81 31.30 5.47 12.88
N ASP A 82 32.29 6.20 12.37
CA ASP A 82 33.59 5.67 12.01
C ASP A 82 34.36 5.03 13.17
N ALA A 83 34.32 5.69 14.33
CA ALA A 83 34.95 5.17 15.54
C ALA A 83 34.26 3.90 16.05
N GLU A 84 32.93 3.83 15.94
CA GLU A 84 32.16 2.64 16.32
C GLU A 84 32.46 1.48 15.36
N ILE A 85 32.43 1.71 14.05
CA ILE A 85 32.79 0.70 13.02
C ILE A 85 34.20 0.17 13.25
N THR A 86 35.16 1.04 13.60
CA THR A 86 36.57 0.65 13.82
C THR A 86 36.73 -0.28 15.03
N ARG A 87 35.84 -0.20 16.01
CA ARG A 87 35.88 -1.00 17.24
C ARG A 87 34.87 -2.14 17.25
N TYR A 88 34.10 -2.29 16.19
CA TYR A 88 33.05 -3.28 16.09
C TYR A 88 33.65 -4.69 16.14
N THR A 89 33.14 -5.55 17.01
CA THR A 89 33.59 -6.93 17.20
C THR A 89 32.47 -7.94 16.95
N GLY A 90 31.33 -7.50 16.40
CA GLY A 90 30.16 -8.35 16.20
C GLY A 90 29.21 -8.42 17.41
N GLU A 91 29.48 -7.68 18.48
CA GLU A 91 28.64 -7.70 19.69
C GLU A 91 27.30 -6.98 19.46
N ALA A 92 26.22 -7.52 20.02
CA ALA A 92 24.86 -7.03 19.79
C ALA A 92 24.67 -5.55 20.19
N GLU A 93 25.26 -5.13 21.31
CA GLU A 93 25.19 -3.75 21.78
C GLU A 93 25.87 -2.77 20.82
N GLN A 94 26.99 -3.17 20.20
CA GLN A 94 27.67 -2.36 19.18
C GLN A 94 26.85 -2.30 17.89
N ALA A 95 26.28 -3.44 17.47
CA ALA A 95 25.43 -3.50 16.29
C ALA A 95 24.19 -2.61 16.43
N GLN A 96 23.53 -2.64 17.60
CA GLN A 96 22.42 -1.73 17.90
C GLN A 96 22.81 -0.26 17.77
N ARG A 97 23.99 0.14 18.29
CA ARG A 97 24.49 1.52 18.10
C ARG A 97 24.69 1.88 16.63
N LEU A 98 25.25 0.96 15.84
CA LEU A 98 25.43 1.15 14.40
C LEU A 98 24.10 1.31 13.65
N GLU A 99 23.10 0.50 14.00
CA GLU A 99 21.73 0.63 13.50
C GLU A 99 21.16 2.01 13.84
N ASN A 100 21.21 2.41 15.11
CA ASN A 100 20.67 3.68 15.58
C ASN A 100 21.30 4.88 14.86
N TYR A 101 22.63 4.90 14.71
CA TYR A 101 23.29 5.94 13.93
C TYR A 101 22.84 5.93 12.47
N GLY A 102 22.75 4.74 11.85
CA GLY A 102 22.26 4.58 10.49
C GLY A 102 20.85 5.11 10.30
N GLU A 103 19.90 4.73 11.14
CA GLU A 103 18.51 5.18 11.06
C GLU A 103 18.37 6.68 11.29
N PHE A 104 19.10 7.27 12.24
CA PHE A 104 19.08 8.72 12.47
C PHE A 104 19.59 9.49 11.25
N ILE A 105 20.68 9.04 10.63
CA ILE A 105 21.21 9.67 9.41
C ILE A 105 20.23 9.49 8.24
N ARG A 106 19.65 8.30 8.06
CA ARG A 106 18.63 8.04 7.03
C ARG A 106 17.42 8.96 7.20
N ALA A 107 16.95 9.15 8.42
CA ALA A 107 15.88 10.09 8.74
C ALA A 107 16.24 11.53 8.34
N ALA A 108 17.46 11.97 8.62
CA ALA A 108 17.92 13.31 8.22
C ALA A 108 17.90 13.55 6.70
N TYR A 109 18.26 12.53 5.90
CA TYR A 109 18.18 12.59 4.43
C TYR A 109 16.73 12.51 3.93
N TYR A 110 15.90 11.69 4.57
CA TYR A 110 14.47 11.55 4.24
C TYR A 110 13.70 12.86 4.49
N VAL A 111 13.86 13.45 5.68
CA VAL A 111 13.23 14.73 6.05
C VAL A 111 13.67 15.84 5.11
N ARG A 112 14.96 15.90 4.75
CA ARG A 112 15.47 16.90 3.80
C ARG A 112 14.87 16.74 2.40
N TYR A 113 14.70 15.50 1.93
CA TYR A 113 14.09 15.20 0.63
C TYR A 113 12.61 15.61 0.59
N ASN A 114 11.82 15.25 1.60
CA ASN A 114 10.39 15.60 1.64
C ASN A 114 10.14 17.09 1.88
N ALA A 115 11.05 17.77 2.57
CA ALA A 115 11.00 19.23 2.74
C ALA A 115 11.49 20.00 1.49
N GLU A 116 11.72 19.30 0.36
CA GLU A 116 12.23 19.84 -0.92
C GLU A 116 13.43 20.78 -0.75
N SER A 117 14.24 20.53 0.28
CA SER A 117 15.36 21.39 0.65
C SER A 117 16.61 21.01 -0.15
N GLU A 118 17.50 21.99 -0.35
CA GLU A 118 18.78 21.75 -1.02
C GLU A 118 19.49 20.52 -0.44
N PRO A 119 20.00 19.59 -1.28
CA PRO A 119 20.66 18.40 -0.79
C PRO A 119 21.84 18.71 0.13
N TYR A 120 22.16 17.80 1.07
CA TYR A 120 23.42 17.86 1.79
C TYR A 120 24.60 17.86 0.82
N SER A 121 25.74 18.42 1.25
CA SER A 121 26.90 18.51 0.37
C SER A 121 27.33 17.13 -0.13
N GLN A 122 27.78 17.09 -1.39
CA GLN A 122 28.33 15.88 -1.99
C GLN A 122 29.48 15.31 -1.14
N ALA A 123 30.30 16.17 -0.52
CA ALA A 123 31.40 15.77 0.34
C ALA A 123 30.92 15.03 1.59
N LEU A 124 29.81 15.45 2.23
CA LEU A 124 29.24 14.73 3.37
C LEU A 124 28.74 13.34 2.94
N SER A 125 27.95 13.28 1.87
CA SER A 125 27.43 12.01 1.34
C SER A 125 28.56 11.03 0.97
N GLN A 126 29.65 11.50 0.35
CA GLN A 126 30.81 10.67 0.05
C GLN A 126 31.51 10.13 1.30
N ARG A 127 31.62 10.92 2.38
CA ARG A 127 32.17 10.44 3.66
C ARG A 127 31.31 9.34 4.29
N PHE A 128 29.99 9.49 4.28
CA PHE A 128 29.09 8.42 4.73
C PHE A 128 29.23 7.16 3.87
N ALA A 129 29.36 7.30 2.54
CA ALA A 129 29.62 6.16 1.68
C ALA A 129 30.93 5.43 2.05
N GLN A 130 31.98 6.16 2.42
CA GLN A 130 33.25 5.57 2.91
C GLN A 130 33.09 4.88 4.27
N SER A 131 32.24 5.41 5.17
CA SER A 131 31.87 4.73 6.42
C SER A 131 31.14 3.42 6.14
N ILE A 132 30.10 3.45 5.31
CA ILE A 132 29.32 2.26 4.91
C ILE A 132 30.23 1.23 4.24
N ASN A 133 31.10 1.64 3.31
CA ASN A 133 32.02 0.73 2.63
C ASN A 133 32.97 0.03 3.61
N ARG A 134 33.49 0.73 4.63
CA ARG A 134 34.30 0.11 5.69
C ARG A 134 33.49 -0.87 6.53
N PHE A 135 32.25 -0.52 6.88
CA PHE A 135 31.37 -1.45 7.59
C PHE A 135 31.10 -2.70 6.75
N LEU A 136 30.70 -2.59 5.49
CA LEU A 136 30.41 -3.73 4.61
C LEU A 136 31.63 -4.63 4.36
N LEU A 137 32.85 -4.13 4.52
CA LEU A 137 34.08 -4.91 4.42
C LEU A 137 34.54 -5.49 5.77
N HIS A 138 33.82 -5.22 6.85
CA HIS A 138 34.15 -5.70 8.18
C HIS A 138 33.83 -7.20 8.33
N PRO A 139 34.66 -8.01 9.04
CA PRO A 139 34.42 -9.46 9.20
C PRO A 139 33.05 -9.81 9.82
N HIS A 140 32.51 -8.91 10.64
CA HIS A 140 31.24 -9.08 11.38
C HIS A 140 30.05 -8.35 10.73
N ALA A 141 30.20 -7.83 9.51
CA ALA A 141 29.16 -7.03 8.85
C ALA A 141 27.91 -7.82 8.47
N PHE A 142 28.07 -9.13 8.26
CA PHE A 142 27.05 -10.04 7.77
C PHE A 142 26.72 -11.17 8.75
N ASP A 143 27.09 -11.01 10.03
CA ASP A 143 26.68 -11.93 11.09
C ASP A 143 25.14 -11.98 11.17
N GLN A 144 24.57 -13.17 11.38
CA GLN A 144 23.12 -13.41 11.28
C GLN A 144 22.34 -13.17 12.59
N GLY A 145 22.98 -12.59 13.61
CA GLY A 145 22.28 -12.18 14.83
C GLY A 145 21.32 -11.01 14.56
N ARG A 146 20.28 -10.87 15.41
CA ARG A 146 19.18 -9.93 15.18
C ARG A 146 19.67 -8.48 15.02
N GLU A 147 20.49 -8.02 15.95
CA GLU A 147 21.02 -6.66 15.99
C GLU A 147 22.05 -6.43 14.86
N GLN A 148 22.85 -7.45 14.52
CA GLN A 148 23.82 -7.41 13.43
C GLN A 148 23.12 -7.29 12.08
N VAL A 149 22.05 -8.06 11.86
CA VAL A 149 21.20 -7.96 10.67
C VAL A 149 20.54 -6.59 10.57
N ALA A 150 20.07 -6.03 11.68
CA ALA A 150 19.46 -4.71 11.71
C ALA A 150 20.47 -3.61 11.36
N ALA A 151 21.68 -3.65 11.93
CA ALA A 151 22.78 -2.76 11.58
C ALA A 151 23.17 -2.87 10.09
N MET A 152 23.31 -4.09 9.59
CA MET A 152 23.60 -4.37 8.18
C MET A 152 22.54 -3.78 7.26
N LYS A 153 21.26 -4.01 7.56
CA LYS A 153 20.14 -3.50 6.76
C LYS A 153 20.08 -1.98 6.79
N SER A 154 20.24 -1.37 7.96
CA SER A 154 20.24 0.08 8.12
C SER A 154 21.35 0.75 7.30
N LEU A 155 22.60 0.35 7.52
CA LEU A 155 23.77 0.98 6.89
C LEU A 155 23.84 0.72 5.38
N SER A 156 23.44 -0.48 4.92
CA SER A 156 23.38 -0.76 3.48
C SER A 156 22.24 -0.01 2.77
N LEU A 157 21.08 0.17 3.41
CA LEU A 157 19.97 0.93 2.84
C LEU A 157 20.28 2.43 2.76
N MET A 158 21.08 2.95 3.71
CA MET A 158 21.54 4.34 3.72
C MET A 158 22.26 4.75 2.41
N VAL A 159 22.85 3.80 1.67
CA VAL A 159 23.46 4.05 0.36
C VAL A 159 22.49 4.72 -0.63
N ASP A 160 21.23 4.30 -0.63
CA ASP A 160 20.20 4.92 -1.47
C ASP A 160 19.81 6.31 -0.98
N ASN A 161 19.69 6.50 0.34
CA ASN A 161 19.39 7.80 0.94
C ASN A 161 20.44 8.86 0.55
N ILE A 162 21.73 8.49 0.61
CA ILE A 162 22.84 9.41 0.32
C ILE A 162 23.19 9.52 -1.19
N LYS A 163 22.58 8.67 -2.02
CA LYS A 163 22.80 8.56 -3.48
C LYS A 163 24.26 8.33 -3.88
N GLN A 164 24.96 7.41 -3.18
CA GLN A 164 26.39 7.12 -3.39
C GLN A 164 26.70 5.64 -3.71
N LEU A 165 25.79 4.92 -4.37
CA LEU A 165 26.02 3.52 -4.76
C LEU A 165 27.37 3.26 -5.48
N PRO A 166 27.86 4.12 -6.40
CA PRO A 166 29.17 3.91 -7.03
C PRO A 166 30.34 3.71 -6.06
N LEU A 167 30.28 4.29 -4.86
CA LEU A 167 31.36 4.19 -3.86
C LEU A 167 31.26 2.94 -2.97
N THR A 168 30.12 2.26 -2.96
CA THR A 168 29.86 1.06 -2.14
C THR A 168 29.58 -0.19 -2.96
N MET A 169 29.47 -0.07 -4.28
CA MET A 169 29.04 -1.15 -5.19
C MET A 169 29.89 -2.41 -5.05
N ASP A 170 31.23 -2.27 -5.00
CA ASP A 170 32.13 -3.43 -4.88
C ASP A 170 31.86 -4.24 -3.60
N ALA A 171 31.61 -3.56 -2.47
CA ALA A 171 31.33 -4.23 -1.20
C ALA A 171 29.93 -4.87 -1.21
N MET A 172 28.92 -4.20 -1.76
CA MET A 172 27.58 -4.76 -1.93
C MET A 172 27.55 -5.97 -2.88
N MET A 173 28.32 -5.93 -3.97
CA MET A 173 28.51 -7.08 -4.87
C MET A 173 29.24 -8.23 -4.18
N SER A 174 30.21 -7.93 -3.31
CA SER A 174 30.87 -8.96 -2.52
C SER A 174 29.92 -9.63 -1.54
N ALA A 175 28.97 -8.87 -0.97
CA ALA A 175 27.95 -9.38 -0.06
C ALA A 175 27.06 -10.45 -0.71
N LEU A 176 26.71 -10.30 -1.99
CA LEU A 176 25.91 -11.30 -2.72
C LEU A 176 26.54 -12.70 -2.70
N ARG A 177 27.88 -12.80 -2.64
CA ARG A 177 28.59 -14.08 -2.60
C ARG A 177 28.41 -14.84 -1.28
N LEU A 178 27.88 -14.18 -0.25
CA LEU A 178 27.55 -14.81 1.03
C LEU A 178 26.18 -15.51 1.01
N PHE A 179 25.35 -15.23 0.01
CA PHE A 179 24.06 -15.90 -0.14
C PHE A 179 24.25 -17.39 -0.48
N ASN A 180 23.60 -18.25 0.28
CA ASN A 180 23.59 -19.69 0.13
C ASN A 180 22.38 -20.28 0.88
N GLN A 181 22.21 -21.60 0.82
CA GLN A 181 21.06 -22.28 1.45
C GLN A 181 20.96 -22.07 2.96
N GLU A 182 22.08 -21.84 3.66
CA GLU A 182 22.07 -21.58 5.11
C GLU A 182 21.67 -20.14 5.40
N THR A 183 22.28 -19.16 4.73
CA THR A 183 21.95 -17.74 4.93
C THR A 183 20.54 -17.39 4.48
N ALA A 184 19.97 -18.14 3.53
CA ALA A 184 18.59 -17.95 3.08
C ALA A 184 17.52 -18.31 4.12
N LYS A 185 17.87 -19.05 5.19
CA LYS A 185 16.94 -19.33 6.30
C LYS A 185 16.66 -18.08 7.14
N ASN A 186 17.60 -17.14 7.19
CA ASN A 186 17.39 -15.86 7.84
C ASN A 186 16.86 -14.85 6.83
N THR A 187 15.55 -14.76 6.78
CA THR A 187 14.84 -13.94 5.81
C THR A 187 15.03 -12.42 5.99
N GLN A 188 15.29 -11.93 7.21
CA GLN A 188 15.66 -10.53 7.45
C GLN A 188 17.05 -10.22 6.90
N TRP A 189 17.97 -11.20 6.99
CA TRP A 189 19.27 -11.12 6.35
C TRP A 189 19.15 -11.10 4.81
N VAL A 190 18.27 -11.94 4.24
CA VAL A 190 17.94 -11.94 2.80
C VAL A 190 17.35 -10.59 2.37
N ASP A 191 16.42 -10.01 3.13
CA ASP A 191 15.88 -8.66 2.85
C ASP A 191 16.96 -7.58 2.92
N GLY A 192 17.93 -7.72 3.83
CA GLY A 192 19.08 -6.82 3.90
C GLY A 192 19.99 -6.91 2.67
N LEU A 193 20.26 -8.11 2.14
CA LEU A 193 20.99 -8.25 0.85
C LEU A 193 20.25 -7.59 -0.31
N ASN A 194 18.92 -7.57 -0.28
CA ASN A 194 18.09 -6.94 -1.31
C ASN A 194 18.35 -5.42 -1.43
N ASN A 195 18.97 -4.79 -0.43
CA ASN A 195 19.28 -3.35 -0.45
C ASN A 195 20.22 -2.95 -1.60
N LEU A 196 21.03 -3.86 -2.14
CA LEU A 196 21.77 -3.60 -3.39
C LEU A 196 20.81 -3.29 -4.54
N PHE A 197 19.79 -4.13 -4.73
CA PHE A 197 18.81 -3.95 -5.82
C PHE A 197 17.93 -2.73 -5.60
N ARG A 198 17.55 -2.45 -4.34
CA ARG A 198 16.88 -1.18 -3.98
C ARG A 198 17.74 0.03 -4.37
N SER A 199 19.03 -0.02 -4.04
CA SER A 199 19.97 1.05 -4.39
C SER A 199 20.15 1.18 -5.90
N MET A 200 20.27 0.08 -6.65
CA MET A 200 20.36 0.13 -8.12
C MET A 200 19.13 0.82 -8.74
N SER A 201 17.93 0.42 -8.31
CA SER A 201 16.68 1.05 -8.75
C SER A 201 16.61 2.53 -8.34
N GLY A 202 17.07 2.88 -7.14
CA GLY A 202 17.09 4.26 -6.65
C GLY A 202 18.13 5.16 -7.33
N HIS A 203 19.04 4.59 -8.14
CA HIS A 203 20.09 5.31 -8.86
C HIS A 203 19.88 5.38 -10.38
N VAL A 204 18.72 4.96 -10.91
CA VAL A 204 18.42 4.97 -12.35
C VAL A 204 18.40 6.36 -12.97
N GLY A 205 18.21 7.41 -12.16
CA GLY A 205 18.32 8.81 -12.60
C GLY A 205 19.72 9.40 -12.45
N ASN A 206 20.69 8.64 -11.92
CA ASN A 206 22.02 9.16 -11.56
C ASN A 206 23.04 8.85 -12.67
N ALA A 207 23.58 9.89 -13.31
CA ALA A 207 24.58 9.75 -14.37
C ALA A 207 25.91 9.11 -13.88
N GLU A 208 26.31 9.34 -12.63
CA GLU A 208 27.52 8.72 -12.05
C GLU A 208 27.38 7.20 -11.94
N PHE A 209 26.17 6.69 -11.69
CA PHE A 209 25.89 5.25 -11.61
C PHE A 209 26.19 4.55 -12.93
N TYR A 210 25.70 5.10 -14.05
CA TYR A 210 25.98 4.54 -15.38
C TYR A 210 27.44 4.65 -15.76
N ARG A 211 28.10 5.79 -15.48
CA ARG A 211 29.54 5.96 -15.73
C ARG A 211 30.38 4.97 -14.95
N TYR A 212 30.05 4.75 -13.67
CA TYR A 212 30.72 3.77 -12.84
C TYR A 212 30.56 2.35 -13.41
N LEU A 213 29.34 1.94 -13.79
CA LEU A 213 29.10 0.63 -14.38
C LEU A 213 29.80 0.43 -15.74
N ALA A 214 29.90 1.49 -16.55
CA ALA A 214 30.63 1.45 -17.81
C ALA A 214 32.13 1.18 -17.60
N ALA A 215 32.71 1.71 -16.52
CA ALA A 215 34.07 1.42 -16.11
C ALA A 215 34.23 0.07 -15.39
N ASN A 216 33.14 -0.49 -14.84
CA ASN A 216 33.14 -1.67 -13.96
C ASN A 216 32.17 -2.76 -14.43
N THR A 217 32.23 -3.12 -15.71
CA THR A 217 31.29 -4.07 -16.33
C THR A 217 31.34 -5.50 -15.75
N GLN A 218 32.38 -5.84 -14.98
CA GLN A 218 32.47 -7.10 -14.22
C GLN A 218 31.34 -7.27 -13.19
N HIS A 219 30.70 -6.18 -12.77
CA HIS A 219 29.55 -6.24 -11.86
C HIS A 219 28.32 -6.85 -12.53
N ILE A 220 28.16 -6.63 -13.83
CA ILE A 220 27.10 -7.27 -14.63
C ILE A 220 27.35 -8.79 -14.72
N ASP A 221 28.61 -9.21 -14.85
CA ASP A 221 28.96 -10.63 -14.77
C ASP A 221 28.64 -11.22 -13.39
N THR A 222 28.90 -10.45 -12.31
CA THR A 222 28.62 -10.89 -10.94
C THR A 222 27.13 -11.09 -10.71
N LEU A 223 26.27 -10.17 -11.19
CA LEU A 223 24.81 -10.32 -11.11
C LEU A 223 24.31 -11.54 -11.89
N HIS A 224 24.84 -11.76 -13.09
CA HIS A 224 24.47 -12.91 -13.90
C HIS A 224 24.92 -14.23 -13.25
N GLN A 225 26.16 -14.30 -12.77
CA GLN A 225 26.69 -15.48 -12.10
C GLN A 225 25.91 -15.78 -10.82
N PHE A 226 25.59 -14.75 -10.03
CA PHE A 226 24.75 -14.89 -8.84
C PHE A 226 23.40 -15.53 -9.17
N ALA A 227 22.74 -15.08 -10.25
CA ALA A 227 21.45 -15.63 -10.66
C ALA A 227 21.54 -17.11 -11.07
N ILE A 228 22.61 -17.50 -11.77
CA ILE A 228 22.83 -18.90 -12.20
C ILE A 228 23.20 -19.80 -11.02
N GLU A 229 24.11 -19.37 -10.16
CA GLU A 229 24.58 -20.18 -9.01
C GLU A 229 23.50 -20.41 -7.97
N ASN A 230 22.50 -19.52 -7.93
CA ASN A 230 21.43 -19.56 -6.93
C ASN A 230 20.06 -19.96 -7.49
N GLU A 231 20.02 -20.70 -8.60
CA GLU A 231 18.79 -21.28 -9.16
C GLU A 231 17.96 -22.07 -8.13
N TRP A 232 18.64 -22.71 -7.17
CA TRP A 232 17.98 -23.43 -6.08
C TRP A 232 17.01 -22.55 -5.27
N ALA A 233 17.25 -21.23 -5.20
CA ALA A 233 16.41 -20.28 -4.47
C ALA A 233 15.10 -19.95 -5.21
N LEU A 234 14.97 -20.30 -6.50
CA LEU A 234 13.75 -20.06 -7.28
C LEU A 234 12.54 -20.89 -6.83
N ASN A 235 12.73 -21.82 -5.91
CA ASN A 235 11.67 -22.62 -5.28
C ASN A 235 11.56 -22.35 -3.78
N THR A 236 12.01 -21.18 -3.32
CA THR A 236 11.97 -20.77 -1.91
C THR A 236 11.50 -19.32 -1.79
N ASP A 237 11.22 -18.87 -0.58
CA ASP A 237 10.84 -17.48 -0.30
C ASP A 237 11.94 -16.45 -0.64
N ALA A 238 13.16 -16.90 -0.94
CA ALA A 238 14.29 -16.05 -1.32
C ALA A 238 14.43 -15.85 -2.84
N GLU A 239 13.52 -16.40 -3.65
CA GLU A 239 13.53 -16.32 -5.12
C GLU A 239 13.68 -14.90 -5.67
N PHE A 240 13.15 -13.91 -4.94
CA PHE A 240 13.13 -12.52 -5.36
C PHE A 240 14.53 -11.91 -5.51
N LEU A 241 15.55 -12.42 -4.81
CA LEU A 241 16.93 -11.97 -5.02
C LEU A 241 17.45 -12.35 -6.40
N VAL A 242 17.18 -13.59 -6.84
CA VAL A 242 17.56 -14.07 -8.18
C VAL A 242 16.82 -13.28 -9.25
N TYR A 243 15.52 -13.06 -9.04
CA TYR A 243 14.68 -12.28 -9.92
C TYR A 243 15.17 -10.82 -10.04
N ASN A 244 15.50 -10.18 -8.90
CA ASN A 244 15.99 -8.80 -8.86
C ASN A 244 17.38 -8.67 -9.50
N ALA A 245 18.27 -9.65 -9.35
CA ALA A 245 19.57 -9.63 -10.04
C ALA A 245 19.42 -9.57 -11.57
N LEU A 246 18.49 -10.36 -12.12
CA LEU A 246 18.23 -10.36 -13.55
C LEU A 246 17.47 -9.11 -14.01
N ARG A 247 16.46 -8.66 -13.26
CA ARG A 247 15.72 -7.45 -13.62
C ARG A 247 16.55 -6.19 -13.51
N GLU A 248 17.37 -6.04 -12.48
CA GLU A 248 18.28 -4.89 -12.40
C GLU A 248 19.36 -4.96 -13.48
N THR A 249 19.81 -6.16 -13.90
CA THR A 249 20.64 -6.31 -15.10
C THR A 249 19.91 -5.87 -16.37
N GLY A 250 18.67 -6.34 -16.58
CA GLY A 250 17.84 -5.94 -17.71
C GLY A 250 17.55 -4.44 -17.75
N ARG A 251 17.46 -3.78 -16.59
CA ARG A 251 17.23 -2.33 -16.50
C ARG A 251 18.41 -1.54 -17.08
N LEU A 252 19.62 -2.09 -17.01
CA LEU A 252 20.83 -1.48 -17.58
C LEU A 252 20.80 -1.43 -19.13
N LEU A 253 19.81 -2.03 -19.79
CA LEU A 253 19.57 -1.84 -21.23
C LEU A 253 19.27 -0.38 -21.60
N VAL A 254 18.76 0.41 -20.64
CA VAL A 254 18.53 1.87 -20.80
C VAL A 254 19.82 2.69 -20.71
N SER A 255 20.95 2.07 -20.34
CA SER A 255 22.22 2.76 -20.12
C SER A 255 22.64 3.58 -21.35
N PRO A 256 23.09 4.84 -21.17
CA PRO A 256 23.64 5.63 -22.27
C PRO A 256 24.99 5.08 -22.76
N ASP A 257 25.72 4.36 -21.91
CA ASP A 257 27.00 3.74 -22.25
C ASP A 257 26.83 2.43 -23.03
N ALA A 258 27.38 2.39 -24.24
CA ALA A 258 27.26 1.25 -25.15
C ALA A 258 27.85 -0.05 -24.58
N VAL A 259 28.95 0.03 -23.82
CA VAL A 259 29.60 -1.17 -23.24
C VAL A 259 28.68 -1.82 -22.19
N THR A 260 28.10 -1.01 -21.29
CA THR A 260 27.12 -1.46 -20.29
C THR A 260 25.90 -2.08 -20.96
N LYS A 261 25.31 -1.38 -21.94
CA LYS A 261 24.14 -1.85 -22.67
C LYS A 261 24.39 -3.18 -23.39
N GLN A 262 25.51 -3.32 -24.10
CA GLN A 262 25.87 -4.55 -24.80
C GLN A 262 26.11 -5.72 -23.85
N LYS A 263 26.70 -5.46 -22.68
CA LYS A 263 26.93 -6.48 -21.65
C LYS A 263 25.61 -6.96 -21.03
N ALA A 264 24.73 -6.03 -20.65
CA ALA A 264 23.40 -6.33 -20.13
C ALA A 264 22.55 -7.10 -21.16
N LEU A 265 22.59 -6.69 -22.42
CA LEU A 265 21.90 -7.39 -23.51
C LEU A 265 22.37 -8.84 -23.64
N ARG A 266 23.69 -9.08 -23.62
CA ARG A 266 24.24 -10.45 -23.67
C ARG A 266 23.73 -11.31 -22.52
N VAL A 267 23.63 -10.75 -21.31
CA VAL A 267 23.08 -11.48 -20.15
C VAL A 267 21.62 -11.83 -20.37
N MET A 268 20.81 -10.92 -20.90
CA MET A 268 19.40 -11.21 -21.22
C MET A 268 19.28 -12.29 -22.29
N GLU A 269 20.07 -12.24 -23.37
CA GLU A 269 20.11 -13.28 -24.41
C GLU A 269 20.52 -14.65 -23.84
N GLN A 270 21.53 -14.68 -22.96
CA GLN A 270 21.94 -15.91 -22.26
C GLN A 270 20.85 -16.44 -21.33
N THR A 271 20.12 -15.55 -20.66
CA THR A 271 18.99 -15.89 -19.79
C THR A 271 17.87 -16.53 -20.60
N LEU A 272 17.49 -15.93 -21.73
CA LEU A 272 16.47 -16.48 -22.64
C LEU A 272 16.84 -17.86 -23.17
N ALA A 273 18.11 -18.08 -23.52
CA ALA A 273 18.60 -19.37 -24.02
C ALA A 273 18.67 -20.45 -22.92
N ARG A 274 18.98 -20.07 -21.68
CA ARG A 274 19.11 -21.00 -20.55
C ARG A 274 17.75 -21.46 -20.00
N TYR A 275 16.80 -20.55 -19.92
CA TYR A 275 15.46 -20.81 -19.37
C TYR A 275 14.42 -20.63 -20.46
N PRO A 276 14.34 -21.47 -21.49
CA PRO A 276 13.32 -21.30 -22.51
C PRO A 276 11.91 -21.39 -21.90
N LEU A 277 10.94 -20.75 -22.56
CA LEU A 277 9.53 -20.77 -22.15
C LEU A 277 9.03 -22.20 -21.90
N GLY A 278 8.40 -22.41 -20.75
CA GLY A 278 7.93 -23.72 -20.28
C GLY A 278 9.00 -24.67 -19.72
N SER A 279 10.22 -24.19 -19.47
CA SER A 279 11.16 -24.86 -18.58
C SER A 279 10.73 -24.73 -17.11
N GLN A 280 11.37 -25.46 -16.20
CA GLN A 280 11.08 -25.42 -14.75
C GLN A 280 11.13 -23.99 -14.15
N HIS A 281 11.93 -23.10 -14.74
CA HIS A 281 12.14 -21.74 -14.27
C HIS A 281 11.74 -20.71 -15.33
N ASP A 282 10.72 -21.00 -16.11
CA ASP A 282 10.24 -20.12 -17.19
C ASP A 282 9.82 -18.71 -16.73
N LYS A 283 9.47 -18.50 -15.46
CA LYS A 283 9.29 -17.15 -14.90
C LYS A 283 10.51 -16.23 -15.07
N ILE A 284 11.72 -16.80 -15.14
CA ILE A 284 12.94 -16.05 -15.42
C ILE A 284 13.00 -15.61 -16.88
N TRP A 285 12.50 -16.45 -17.79
CA TRP A 285 12.30 -16.08 -19.19
C TRP A 285 11.33 -14.90 -19.31
N LEU A 286 10.19 -14.96 -18.62
CA LEU A 286 9.19 -13.90 -18.62
C LEU A 286 9.80 -12.58 -18.15
N ALA A 287 10.58 -12.61 -17.07
CA ALA A 287 11.32 -11.44 -16.58
C ALA A 287 12.25 -10.85 -17.65
N ALA A 288 13.04 -11.69 -18.33
CA ALA A 288 13.96 -11.23 -19.36
C ALA A 288 13.20 -10.64 -20.57
N VAL A 289 12.13 -11.30 -21.01
CA VAL A 289 11.29 -10.81 -22.11
C VAL A 289 10.63 -9.48 -21.76
N ASP A 290 10.09 -9.31 -20.57
CA ASP A 290 9.48 -8.03 -20.15
C ASP A 290 10.50 -6.90 -20.12
N MET A 291 11.69 -7.16 -19.56
CA MET A 291 12.76 -6.18 -19.51
C MET A 291 13.27 -5.81 -20.91
N MET A 292 13.45 -6.78 -21.80
CA MET A 292 13.85 -6.52 -23.18
C MET A 292 12.73 -5.82 -23.98
N ARG A 293 11.47 -6.22 -23.82
CA ARG A 293 10.33 -5.56 -24.46
C ARG A 293 10.27 -4.08 -24.12
N TYR A 294 10.50 -3.75 -22.85
CA TYR A 294 10.41 -2.37 -22.38
C TYR A 294 11.64 -1.53 -22.76
N TYR A 295 12.86 -2.06 -22.56
CA TYR A 295 14.09 -1.26 -22.70
C TYR A 295 14.87 -1.49 -24.01
N ALA A 296 14.61 -2.58 -24.73
CA ALA A 296 15.30 -2.95 -25.98
C ALA A 296 14.40 -3.77 -26.93
N PRO A 297 13.24 -3.24 -27.36
CA PRO A 297 12.28 -3.99 -28.19
C PRO A 297 12.88 -4.47 -29.51
N GLU A 298 13.82 -3.73 -30.11
CA GLU A 298 14.48 -4.18 -31.35
C GLU A 298 15.36 -5.40 -31.12
N ALA A 299 15.98 -5.52 -29.94
CA ALA A 299 16.79 -6.66 -29.57
C ALA A 299 15.93 -7.90 -29.29
N LEU A 300 14.77 -7.73 -28.66
CA LEU A 300 13.79 -8.82 -28.48
C LEU A 300 13.32 -9.36 -29.84
N GLN A 301 13.01 -8.46 -30.78
CA GLN A 301 12.65 -8.83 -32.15
C GLN A 301 13.81 -9.55 -32.88
N ALA A 302 15.05 -9.10 -32.67
CA ALA A 302 16.23 -9.75 -33.26
C ALA A 302 16.47 -11.18 -32.73
N GLN A 303 16.00 -11.49 -31.52
CA GLN A 303 15.96 -12.85 -30.97
C GLN A 303 14.84 -13.72 -31.57
N GLY A 304 14.02 -13.17 -32.48
CA GLY A 304 12.90 -13.87 -33.11
C GLY A 304 11.73 -14.12 -32.17
N ILE A 305 11.68 -13.44 -31.02
CA ILE A 305 10.60 -13.55 -30.06
C ILE A 305 9.49 -12.57 -30.45
N ASP A 306 8.40 -13.12 -30.97
CA ASP A 306 7.13 -12.41 -31.09
C ASP A 306 6.41 -12.46 -29.74
N PHE A 307 6.19 -11.29 -29.13
CA PHE A 307 5.60 -11.17 -27.81
C PHE A 307 4.17 -11.70 -27.74
N GLU A 308 3.34 -11.46 -28.76
CA GLU A 308 1.97 -11.95 -28.76
C GLU A 308 1.92 -13.46 -29.00
N ALA A 309 2.81 -14.00 -29.85
CA ALA A 309 2.97 -15.44 -30.01
C ALA A 309 3.44 -16.11 -28.70
N ALA A 310 4.38 -15.49 -27.98
CA ALA A 310 4.84 -15.98 -26.69
C ALA A 310 3.73 -15.99 -25.63
N LYS A 311 2.90 -14.95 -25.58
CA LYS A 311 1.71 -14.92 -24.72
C LYS A 311 0.73 -16.03 -25.06
N GLN A 312 0.48 -16.28 -26.35
CA GLN A 312 -0.37 -17.38 -26.79
C GLN A 312 0.20 -18.74 -26.39
N GLU A 313 1.50 -18.97 -26.57
CA GLU A 313 2.16 -20.21 -26.16
C GLU A 313 2.10 -20.41 -24.65
N LEU A 314 2.39 -19.36 -23.86
CA LEU A 314 2.29 -19.41 -22.40
C LEU A 314 0.84 -19.68 -21.96
N ALA A 315 -0.14 -18.98 -22.53
CA ALA A 315 -1.55 -19.18 -22.19
C ALA A 315 -2.01 -20.61 -22.50
N ALA A 316 -1.54 -21.22 -23.59
CA ALA A 316 -1.85 -22.61 -23.94
C ALA A 316 -1.22 -23.62 -22.97
N ARG A 317 -0.06 -23.30 -22.38
CA ARG A 317 0.61 -24.14 -21.37
C ARG A 317 -0.01 -24.00 -19.98
N ILE A 318 -0.28 -22.76 -19.55
CA ILE A 318 -0.72 -22.45 -18.19
C ILE A 318 -2.24 -22.56 -18.02
N LEU A 319 -3.02 -22.29 -19.08
CA LEU A 319 -4.49 -22.40 -19.06
C LEU A 319 -4.96 -23.37 -20.17
N PRO A 320 -4.58 -24.66 -20.12
CA PRO A 320 -4.81 -25.63 -21.18
C PRO A 320 -6.27 -26.08 -21.28
N ASN A 321 -7.01 -26.06 -20.16
CA ASN A 321 -8.39 -26.52 -20.15
C ASN A 321 -9.30 -25.40 -20.62
N ARG A 322 -10.27 -25.73 -21.48
CA ARG A 322 -11.24 -24.79 -22.01
C ARG A 322 -12.63 -25.40 -21.97
N TYR A 323 -13.55 -24.72 -21.31
CA TYR A 323 -14.94 -25.14 -21.16
C TYR A 323 -15.89 -24.01 -21.59
N GLU A 324 -16.81 -24.32 -22.50
CA GLU A 324 -17.82 -23.38 -22.99
C GLU A 324 -19.06 -23.48 -22.12
N CYS A 325 -19.42 -22.40 -21.43
CA CYS A 325 -20.70 -22.35 -20.73
C CYS A 325 -21.86 -22.19 -21.74
N GLN A 326 -23.08 -22.45 -21.28
CA GLN A 326 -24.28 -22.14 -22.08
C GLN A 326 -24.48 -20.63 -22.25
N GLY A 327 -24.12 -19.84 -21.23
CA GLY A 327 -24.08 -18.38 -21.28
C GLY A 327 -22.82 -17.82 -21.94
N PRO A 328 -22.53 -16.52 -21.77
CA PRO A 328 -21.43 -15.84 -22.46
C PRO A 328 -20.04 -16.28 -21.97
N ALA A 329 -19.95 -16.87 -20.77
CA ALA A 329 -18.68 -17.26 -20.17
C ALA A 329 -17.95 -18.40 -20.91
N ILE A 330 -16.62 -18.26 -20.99
CA ILE A 330 -15.69 -19.28 -21.48
C ILE A 330 -14.66 -19.49 -20.38
N ILE A 331 -14.70 -20.63 -19.70
CA ILE A 331 -13.73 -20.93 -18.65
C ILE A 331 -12.45 -21.43 -19.30
N ARG A 332 -11.34 -20.75 -19.02
CA ARG A 332 -9.99 -21.23 -19.31
C ARG A 332 -9.26 -21.46 -18.01
N SER A 333 -8.92 -22.70 -17.71
CA SER A 333 -8.35 -23.02 -16.42
C SER A 333 -7.06 -23.79 -16.51
N GLN A 334 -6.23 -23.64 -15.49
CA GLN A 334 -5.01 -24.42 -15.33
C GLN A 334 -5.32 -25.89 -15.03
N ASP A 335 -6.26 -26.15 -14.13
CA ASP A 335 -6.46 -27.50 -13.59
C ASP A 335 -7.89 -27.85 -13.15
N LEU A 336 -8.91 -27.04 -13.48
CA LEU A 336 -10.30 -27.45 -13.20
C LEU A 336 -10.67 -28.68 -14.03
N SER A 337 -11.36 -29.62 -13.40
CA SER A 337 -12.03 -30.71 -14.11
C SER A 337 -13.27 -30.22 -14.87
N ASP A 338 -13.74 -30.99 -15.86
CA ASP A 338 -14.98 -30.68 -16.57
C ASP A 338 -16.19 -30.56 -15.64
N GLN A 339 -16.22 -31.33 -14.54
CA GLN A 339 -17.30 -31.26 -13.55
C GLN A 339 -17.24 -29.95 -12.76
N GLN A 340 -16.05 -29.53 -12.34
CA GLN A 340 -15.87 -28.24 -11.66
C GLN A 340 -16.17 -27.07 -12.59
N ALA A 341 -15.72 -27.14 -13.85
CA ALA A 341 -16.02 -26.14 -14.86
C ALA A 341 -17.52 -26.05 -15.16
N ALA A 342 -18.22 -27.19 -15.29
CA ALA A 342 -19.68 -27.21 -15.43
C ALA A 342 -20.38 -26.56 -14.22
N ARG A 343 -19.94 -26.87 -13.00
CA ARG A 343 -20.51 -26.27 -11.79
C ARG A 343 -20.22 -24.77 -11.70
N ALA A 344 -19.04 -24.32 -12.11
CA ALA A 344 -18.74 -22.90 -12.21
C ALA A 344 -19.67 -22.22 -13.23
N CYS A 345 -19.90 -22.82 -14.40
CA CYS A 345 -20.87 -22.31 -15.37
C CYS A 345 -22.29 -22.21 -14.79
N ASP A 346 -22.74 -23.20 -14.01
CA ASP A 346 -24.06 -23.14 -13.37
C ASP A 346 -24.17 -21.95 -12.41
N VAL A 347 -23.13 -21.69 -11.61
CA VAL A 347 -23.05 -20.52 -10.71
C VAL A 347 -23.09 -19.21 -11.49
N LEU A 348 -22.31 -19.10 -12.57
CA LEU A 348 -22.25 -17.89 -13.40
C LEU A 348 -23.57 -17.62 -14.11
N ASN A 349 -24.21 -18.64 -14.69
CA ASN A 349 -25.50 -18.50 -15.35
C ASN A 349 -26.59 -18.08 -14.35
N ALA A 350 -26.62 -18.68 -13.16
CA ALA A 350 -27.56 -18.29 -12.11
C ALA A 350 -27.34 -16.84 -11.65
N LYS A 351 -26.08 -16.40 -11.55
CA LYS A 351 -25.74 -15.02 -11.22
C LYS A 351 -26.22 -14.03 -12.29
N GLU A 352 -26.08 -14.39 -13.57
CA GLU A 352 -26.55 -13.56 -14.68
C GLU A 352 -28.07 -13.39 -14.66
N GLU A 353 -28.82 -14.47 -14.47
CA GLU A 353 -30.28 -14.39 -14.35
C GLU A 353 -30.72 -13.52 -13.17
N ASP A 354 -30.09 -13.68 -12.00
CA ASP A 354 -30.35 -12.86 -10.82
C ASP A 354 -29.99 -11.38 -11.08
N PHE A 355 -28.85 -11.09 -11.71
CA PHE A 355 -28.45 -9.73 -12.08
C PHE A 355 -29.51 -9.06 -12.96
N HIS A 356 -29.97 -9.74 -14.02
CA HIS A 356 -30.96 -9.19 -14.93
C HIS A 356 -32.28 -8.82 -14.23
N GLN A 357 -32.69 -9.63 -13.24
CA GLN A 357 -33.87 -9.37 -12.43
C GLN A 357 -33.66 -8.17 -11.50
N VAL A 358 -32.49 -8.09 -10.84
CA VAL A 358 -32.18 -7.06 -9.86
C VAL A 358 -32.11 -5.66 -10.47
N VAL A 359 -31.45 -5.52 -11.62
CA VAL A 359 -31.26 -4.21 -12.28
C VAL A 359 -32.25 -3.94 -13.41
N ASN A 360 -33.16 -4.88 -13.67
CA ASN A 360 -34.13 -4.82 -14.76
C ASN A 360 -33.48 -4.40 -16.09
N SER A 361 -32.38 -5.06 -16.48
CA SER A 361 -31.64 -4.65 -17.69
C SER A 361 -32.28 -5.12 -18.99
N GLY A 362 -33.31 -5.98 -18.90
CA GLY A 362 -34.03 -6.49 -20.07
C GLY A 362 -33.19 -7.35 -21.01
N TYR A 363 -32.03 -7.84 -20.54
CA TYR A 363 -31.05 -8.59 -21.35
C TYR A 363 -30.50 -7.78 -22.54
N VAL A 364 -30.52 -6.45 -22.45
CA VAL A 364 -30.03 -5.55 -23.51
C VAL A 364 -28.72 -4.91 -23.04
N PRO A 365 -27.58 -5.22 -23.69
CA PRO A 365 -26.33 -4.51 -23.43
C PRO A 365 -26.48 -3.00 -23.64
N VAL A 366 -25.65 -2.22 -22.97
CA VAL A 366 -25.55 -0.79 -23.26
C VAL A 366 -25.16 -0.55 -24.71
N ALA A 367 -25.44 0.65 -25.23
CA ALA A 367 -25.05 1.00 -26.59
C ALA A 367 -23.52 0.86 -26.76
N ASP A 368 -23.11 0.49 -27.98
CA ASP A 368 -21.72 0.33 -28.38
C ASP A 368 -20.90 -0.74 -27.63
N ASP A 369 -21.49 -1.53 -26.71
CA ASP A 369 -20.81 -2.72 -26.18
C ASP A 369 -20.93 -3.90 -27.16
N ASN A 370 -19.82 -4.20 -27.83
CA ASN A 370 -19.68 -5.28 -28.81
C ASN A 370 -19.16 -6.59 -28.21
N ASN A 371 -18.94 -6.67 -26.88
CA ASN A 371 -18.64 -7.95 -26.27
C ASN A 371 -19.80 -8.91 -26.54
N GLU A 372 -19.52 -10.20 -26.69
CA GLU A 372 -20.55 -11.25 -26.69
C GLU A 372 -20.22 -12.36 -25.70
N ARG A 373 -18.96 -12.41 -25.26
CA ARG A 373 -18.37 -13.45 -24.45
C ARG A 373 -17.47 -12.84 -23.38
N VAL A 374 -17.25 -13.56 -22.29
CA VAL A 374 -16.25 -13.24 -21.28
C VAL A 374 -15.35 -14.44 -21.02
N GLU A 375 -14.04 -14.23 -21.06
CA GLU A 375 -13.08 -15.27 -20.72
C GLU A 375 -12.86 -15.29 -19.20
N VAL A 376 -13.11 -16.43 -18.56
CA VAL A 376 -12.85 -16.64 -17.13
C VAL A 376 -11.56 -17.44 -16.99
N ALA A 377 -10.44 -16.74 -16.77
CA ALA A 377 -9.11 -17.31 -16.67
C ALA A 377 -8.80 -17.72 -15.21
N VAL A 378 -8.76 -19.03 -14.94
CA VAL A 378 -8.63 -19.59 -13.58
C VAL A 378 -7.28 -20.27 -13.40
N PHE A 379 -6.39 -19.65 -12.63
CA PHE A 379 -5.10 -20.20 -12.25
C PHE A 379 -5.25 -21.23 -11.12
N ALA A 380 -4.33 -22.20 -11.04
CA ALA A 380 -4.43 -23.29 -10.07
C ALA A 380 -4.27 -22.83 -8.60
N ASN A 381 -3.60 -21.69 -8.37
CA ASN A 381 -3.37 -21.12 -7.05
C ASN A 381 -2.83 -19.69 -7.18
N ASN A 382 -2.67 -19.01 -6.04
CA ASN A 382 -2.13 -17.65 -5.97
C ASN A 382 -0.73 -17.53 -6.58
N ASP A 383 0.17 -18.51 -6.36
CA ASP A 383 1.53 -18.44 -6.89
C ASP A 383 1.54 -18.44 -8.42
N SER A 384 0.74 -19.30 -9.05
CA SER A 384 0.58 -19.33 -10.50
C SER A 384 -0.03 -18.02 -11.03
N TYR A 385 -1.05 -17.49 -10.35
CA TYR A 385 -1.65 -16.20 -10.68
C TYR A 385 -0.62 -15.07 -10.64
N VAL A 386 0.15 -14.96 -9.55
CA VAL A 386 1.20 -13.94 -9.38
C VAL A 386 2.30 -14.07 -10.42
N ASN A 387 2.69 -15.30 -10.78
CA ASN A 387 3.78 -15.56 -11.71
C ASN A 387 3.44 -15.28 -13.18
N TYR A 388 2.20 -15.56 -13.60
CA TYR A 388 1.85 -15.60 -15.03
C TYR A 388 0.81 -14.57 -15.46
N SER A 389 -0.09 -14.15 -14.57
CA SER A 389 -1.26 -13.35 -14.95
C SER A 389 -0.87 -11.98 -15.51
N ALA A 390 0.04 -11.26 -14.84
CA ALA A 390 0.51 -9.94 -15.31
C ALA A 390 1.14 -9.99 -16.71
N PHE A 391 1.93 -11.02 -17.02
CA PHE A 391 2.52 -11.20 -18.35
C PHE A 391 1.45 -11.50 -19.41
N LEU A 392 0.47 -12.35 -19.08
CA LEU A 392 -0.58 -12.77 -19.99
C LEU A 392 -1.62 -11.68 -20.27
N PHE A 393 -1.99 -10.91 -19.24
CA PHE A 393 -3.19 -10.08 -19.27
C PHE A 393 -2.95 -8.62 -18.85
N ASN A 394 -1.72 -8.24 -18.49
CA ASN A 394 -1.34 -6.88 -18.12
C ASN A 394 -2.14 -6.34 -16.91
N ASN A 395 -2.46 -7.23 -15.96
CA ASN A 395 -3.17 -6.90 -14.72
C ASN A 395 -2.23 -6.83 -13.51
N THR A 396 -2.71 -6.22 -12.43
CA THR A 396 -2.06 -6.35 -11.11
C THR A 396 -2.43 -7.69 -10.49
N THR A 397 -1.55 -8.25 -9.67
CA THR A 397 -1.77 -9.55 -9.00
C THR A 397 -1.86 -9.43 -7.47
N ASP A 398 -1.90 -8.21 -6.93
CA ASP A 398 -2.13 -7.93 -5.51
C ASP A 398 -3.64 -7.78 -5.23
N ASN A 399 -4.38 -8.83 -5.55
CA ASN A 399 -5.84 -8.93 -5.40
C ASN A 399 -6.29 -10.40 -5.48
N GLY A 400 -7.54 -10.67 -5.11
CA GLY A 400 -8.13 -12.02 -5.16
C GLY A 400 -8.64 -12.45 -6.55
N GLY A 401 -8.52 -11.57 -7.54
CA GLY A 401 -9.13 -11.66 -8.85
C GLY A 401 -9.40 -10.26 -9.42
N GLN A 402 -9.58 -10.16 -10.74
CA GLN A 402 -9.84 -8.88 -11.39
C GLN A 402 -10.63 -9.05 -12.70
N TYR A 403 -11.67 -8.23 -12.88
CA TYR A 403 -12.29 -8.02 -14.18
C TYR A 403 -11.50 -7.01 -15.03
N LEU A 404 -11.22 -7.41 -16.27
CA LEU A 404 -10.49 -6.70 -17.31
C LEU A 404 -11.44 -6.48 -18.49
N GLU A 405 -12.08 -5.33 -18.49
CA GLU A 405 -13.09 -4.97 -19.49
C GLU A 405 -12.48 -4.78 -20.90
N GLY A 406 -11.33 -4.10 -20.97
CA GLY A 406 -10.77 -3.63 -22.24
C GLY A 406 -11.54 -2.42 -22.79
N ASN A 407 -11.76 -2.37 -24.10
CA ASN A 407 -12.59 -1.35 -24.74
C ASN A 407 -13.81 -2.02 -25.39
N PRO A 408 -15.01 -1.96 -24.79
CA PRO A 408 -16.17 -2.69 -25.29
C PRO A 408 -16.64 -2.22 -26.67
N ALA A 409 -16.27 -1.02 -27.12
CA ALA A 409 -16.58 -0.52 -28.46
C ALA A 409 -15.76 -1.19 -29.58
N GLU A 410 -14.63 -1.84 -29.26
CA GLU A 410 -13.83 -2.53 -30.27
C GLU A 410 -14.40 -3.93 -30.56
N ALA A 411 -14.64 -4.23 -31.84
CA ALA A 411 -15.25 -5.50 -32.25
C ALA A 411 -14.41 -6.76 -31.92
N ASN A 412 -13.12 -6.59 -31.65
CA ASN A 412 -12.20 -7.64 -31.25
C ASN A 412 -11.80 -7.56 -29.76
N ASN A 413 -12.54 -6.81 -28.95
CA ASN A 413 -12.34 -6.76 -27.52
C ASN A 413 -12.55 -8.13 -26.88
N GLN A 414 -11.76 -8.43 -25.85
CA GLN A 414 -11.90 -9.65 -25.05
C GLN A 414 -12.07 -9.26 -23.59
N ALA A 415 -13.31 -9.09 -23.15
CA ALA A 415 -13.64 -9.02 -21.74
C ALA A 415 -13.11 -10.28 -21.03
N ARG A 416 -12.45 -10.09 -19.90
CA ARG A 416 -11.81 -11.18 -19.15
C ARG A 416 -11.95 -10.98 -17.65
N PHE A 417 -12.30 -12.05 -16.94
CA PHE A 417 -12.12 -12.16 -15.51
C PHE A 417 -10.91 -13.07 -15.24
N VAL A 418 -9.93 -12.59 -14.46
CA VAL A 418 -8.79 -13.39 -14.00
C VAL A 418 -8.94 -13.77 -12.52
N ALA A 419 -8.72 -15.03 -12.20
CA ALA A 419 -8.98 -15.60 -10.87
C ALA A 419 -7.99 -16.72 -10.52
N TYR A 420 -8.00 -17.17 -9.27
CA TYR A 420 -7.29 -18.38 -8.88
C TYR A 420 -8.09 -19.24 -7.89
N ARG A 421 -7.69 -20.51 -7.77
CA ARG A 421 -8.27 -21.41 -6.77
C ARG A 421 -7.65 -21.17 -5.39
N TYR A 422 -8.47 -21.07 -4.35
CA TYR A 422 -7.99 -21.02 -2.97
C TYR A 422 -7.81 -22.43 -2.35
N ALA A 423 -8.36 -23.47 -2.98
CA ALA A 423 -8.20 -24.86 -2.60
C ALA A 423 -8.21 -25.81 -3.81
N ASN A 424 -7.47 -26.92 -3.69
CA ASN A 424 -7.22 -27.88 -4.76
C ASN A 424 -7.99 -29.20 -4.62
N GLY A 425 -9.06 -29.21 -3.81
CA GLY A 425 -9.97 -30.36 -3.67
C GLY A 425 -10.93 -30.52 -4.86
N ASP A 426 -11.85 -31.48 -4.72
CA ASP A 426 -12.90 -31.73 -5.71
C ASP A 426 -13.97 -30.62 -5.73
N ASP A 427 -14.13 -29.89 -4.62
CA ASP A 427 -15.08 -28.78 -4.50
C ASP A 427 -14.66 -27.56 -5.33
N LEU A 428 -15.66 -26.85 -5.86
CA LEU A 428 -15.44 -25.60 -6.59
C LEU A 428 -14.93 -24.53 -5.61
N SER A 429 -13.69 -24.08 -5.84
CA SER A 429 -12.97 -23.21 -4.90
C SER A 429 -12.29 -22.03 -5.62
N ILE A 430 -13.02 -21.35 -6.52
CA ILE A 430 -12.51 -20.17 -7.24
C ILE A 430 -12.76 -18.93 -6.38
N LEU A 431 -11.71 -18.19 -6.05
CA LEU A 431 -11.84 -16.98 -5.25
C LEU A 431 -12.58 -15.88 -6.04
N ASN A 432 -13.52 -15.19 -5.38
CA ASN A 432 -14.27 -14.04 -5.91
C ASN A 432 -15.04 -14.28 -7.22
N LEU A 433 -15.39 -15.53 -7.55
CA LEU A 433 -16.04 -15.90 -8.82
C LEU A 433 -17.30 -15.07 -9.14
N GLU A 434 -18.25 -14.99 -8.20
CA GLU A 434 -19.51 -14.26 -8.38
C GLU A 434 -19.32 -12.74 -8.38
N HIS A 435 -18.40 -12.25 -7.55
CA HIS A 435 -18.09 -10.82 -7.41
C HIS A 435 -17.56 -10.26 -8.73
N GLU A 436 -16.50 -10.87 -9.28
CA GLU A 436 -15.88 -10.41 -10.51
C GLU A 436 -16.76 -10.65 -11.74
N TYR A 437 -17.61 -11.68 -11.73
CA TYR A 437 -18.61 -11.85 -12.79
C TYR A 437 -19.68 -10.77 -12.75
N THR A 438 -20.03 -10.26 -11.55
CA THR A 438 -20.94 -9.12 -11.44
C THR A 438 -20.33 -7.87 -12.06
N HIS A 439 -19.02 -7.64 -11.92
CA HIS A 439 -18.34 -6.54 -12.62
C HIS A 439 -18.47 -6.63 -14.15
N TYR A 440 -18.35 -7.83 -14.73
CA TYR A 440 -18.61 -8.05 -16.16
C TYR A 440 -20.05 -7.69 -16.55
N LEU A 441 -21.03 -8.17 -15.78
CA LEU A 441 -22.44 -7.92 -16.05
C LEU A 441 -22.79 -6.44 -15.89
N ASP A 442 -22.28 -5.78 -14.86
CA ASP A 442 -22.55 -4.36 -14.60
C ASP A 442 -21.94 -3.47 -15.69
N ALA A 443 -20.69 -3.74 -16.06
CA ALA A 443 -20.04 -3.12 -17.22
C ALA A 443 -20.90 -3.26 -18.48
N ARG A 444 -21.31 -4.49 -18.80
CA ARG A 444 -22.04 -4.79 -20.04
C ARG A 444 -23.44 -4.22 -20.14
N PHE A 445 -24.19 -4.25 -19.04
CA PHE A 445 -25.64 -4.01 -19.05
C PHE A 445 -26.06 -2.73 -18.34
N ASN A 446 -25.18 -2.12 -17.54
CA ASN A 446 -25.48 -0.91 -16.79
C ASN A 446 -24.54 0.26 -17.08
N GLN A 447 -23.33 0.05 -17.61
CA GLN A 447 -22.32 1.11 -17.71
C GLN A 447 -21.86 1.32 -19.16
N TYR A 448 -22.25 2.44 -19.77
CA TYR A 448 -21.81 2.77 -21.12
C TYR A 448 -20.32 3.15 -21.15
N GLY A 449 -19.58 2.65 -22.14
CA GLY A 449 -18.18 3.04 -22.35
C GLY A 449 -17.19 2.17 -21.59
N THR A 450 -15.99 2.69 -21.32
CA THR A 450 -14.92 1.97 -20.62
C THR A 450 -14.95 2.23 -19.12
N PHE A 451 -14.29 1.38 -18.35
CA PHE A 451 -14.03 1.58 -16.93
C PHE A 451 -13.43 2.95 -16.60
N SER A 452 -12.63 3.53 -17.50
CA SER A 452 -12.08 4.88 -17.31
C SER A 452 -13.14 5.98 -17.45
N ASP A 453 -14.13 5.79 -18.34
CA ASP A 453 -15.26 6.71 -18.51
C ASP A 453 -16.14 6.72 -17.25
N ASN A 454 -16.37 5.54 -16.68
CA ASN A 454 -17.13 5.34 -15.44
C ASN A 454 -16.51 6.11 -14.26
N LEU A 455 -15.17 6.08 -14.16
CA LEU A 455 -14.43 6.75 -13.07
C LEU A 455 -14.23 8.26 -13.28
N ALA A 456 -14.43 8.78 -14.48
CA ALA A 456 -13.99 10.13 -14.88
C ALA A 456 -14.58 11.27 -14.01
N HIS A 457 -15.75 11.05 -13.39
CA HIS A 457 -16.45 12.05 -12.58
C HIS A 457 -16.54 11.70 -11.08
N GLY A 458 -15.90 10.61 -10.65
CA GLY A 458 -15.97 10.11 -9.27
C GLY A 458 -17.35 9.60 -8.86
N HIS A 459 -17.55 9.35 -7.56
CA HIS A 459 -18.85 8.96 -6.97
C HIS A 459 -19.51 7.69 -7.56
N ILE A 460 -18.70 6.76 -8.08
CA ILE A 460 -19.19 5.50 -8.64
C ILE A 460 -18.64 4.26 -7.93
N VAL A 461 -17.53 4.37 -7.19
CA VAL A 461 -16.86 3.19 -6.59
C VAL A 461 -17.75 2.47 -5.57
N TRP A 462 -18.57 3.22 -4.81
CA TRP A 462 -19.56 2.64 -3.89
C TRP A 462 -20.57 1.75 -4.62
N TRP A 463 -20.92 2.11 -5.86
CA TRP A 463 -21.76 1.30 -6.73
C TRP A 463 -20.95 0.14 -7.28
N LEU A 464 -19.80 0.38 -7.92
CA LEU A 464 -18.97 -0.68 -8.53
C LEU A 464 -18.71 -1.84 -7.55
N GLU A 465 -18.04 -1.56 -6.44
CA GLU A 465 -17.64 -2.61 -5.50
C GLU A 465 -18.79 -3.01 -4.57
N GLY A 466 -19.60 -2.04 -4.13
CA GLY A 466 -20.73 -2.31 -3.25
C GLY A 466 -21.84 -3.10 -3.94
N PHE A 467 -22.04 -2.92 -5.25
CA PHE A 467 -23.06 -3.65 -6.01
C PHE A 467 -22.61 -5.08 -6.31
N ALA A 468 -21.32 -5.29 -6.62
CA ALA A 468 -20.75 -6.63 -6.70
C ALA A 468 -20.90 -7.39 -5.37
N GLU A 469 -20.59 -6.73 -4.25
CA GLU A 469 -20.80 -7.30 -2.90
C GLU A 469 -22.29 -7.55 -2.60
N TYR A 470 -23.18 -6.63 -2.99
CA TYR A 470 -24.62 -6.80 -2.82
C TYR A 470 -25.17 -7.97 -3.66
N MET A 471 -24.67 -8.14 -4.88
CA MET A 471 -25.05 -9.27 -5.73
C MET A 471 -24.54 -10.61 -5.19
N HIS A 472 -23.38 -10.63 -4.52
CA HIS A 472 -22.88 -11.83 -3.86
C HIS A 472 -23.62 -12.15 -2.56
N TYR A 473 -23.72 -11.20 -1.63
CA TYR A 473 -24.23 -11.45 -0.27
C TYR A 473 -25.72 -11.16 -0.08
N LYS A 474 -26.35 -10.37 -0.95
CA LYS A 474 -27.73 -9.89 -0.82
C LYS A 474 -27.97 -9.22 0.54
N GLN A 475 -28.72 -9.86 1.44
CA GLN A 475 -28.99 -9.33 2.78
C GLN A 475 -28.04 -9.91 3.85
N GLY A 476 -27.20 -10.88 3.50
CA GLY A 476 -26.41 -11.70 4.41
C GLY A 476 -24.96 -11.28 4.61
N TYR A 477 -24.56 -10.04 4.27
CA TYR A 477 -23.17 -9.62 4.49
C TYR A 477 -22.92 -9.22 5.95
N GLN A 478 -22.82 -10.23 6.81
CA GLN A 478 -22.72 -10.05 8.25
C GLN A 478 -21.51 -9.18 8.66
N ALA A 479 -20.35 -9.38 8.02
CA ALA A 479 -19.17 -8.56 8.29
C ALA A 479 -19.38 -7.06 7.97
N ALA A 480 -20.28 -6.70 7.05
CA ALA A 480 -20.64 -5.30 6.81
C ALA A 480 -21.56 -4.75 7.90
N ILE A 481 -22.52 -5.56 8.38
CA ILE A 481 -23.41 -5.19 9.49
C ILE A 481 -22.62 -4.96 10.78
N GLU A 482 -21.57 -5.75 11.02
CA GLU A 482 -20.69 -5.64 12.19
C GLU A 482 -19.82 -4.38 12.25
N LEU A 483 -19.70 -3.65 11.14
CA LEU A 483 -19.02 -2.34 11.13
C LEU A 483 -19.88 -1.21 11.70
N ILE A 484 -21.20 -1.31 11.59
CA ILE A 484 -22.15 -0.29 12.03
C ILE A 484 -21.90 0.16 13.48
N PRO A 485 -21.75 -0.74 14.48
CA PRO A 485 -21.49 -0.35 15.86
C PRO A 485 -20.07 0.21 16.10
N GLN A 486 -19.14 0.05 15.16
CA GLN A 486 -17.76 0.56 15.28
C GLN A 486 -17.63 2.03 14.85
N GLY A 487 -18.70 2.60 14.28
CA GLY A 487 -18.78 3.99 13.86
C GLY A 487 -19.54 4.10 12.55
N LYS A 488 -20.69 4.79 12.55
CA LYS A 488 -21.48 4.96 11.33
C LYS A 488 -20.84 5.95 10.37
N MET A 489 -20.68 5.55 9.12
CA MET A 489 -20.33 6.44 8.02
C MET A 489 -21.59 7.10 7.45
N SER A 490 -21.51 8.37 7.05
CA SER A 490 -22.61 9.03 6.35
C SER A 490 -22.77 8.47 4.94
N LEU A 491 -23.98 8.46 4.39
CA LEU A 491 -24.22 8.01 3.01
C LEU A 491 -23.41 8.84 2.01
N SER A 492 -23.30 10.16 2.23
CA SER A 492 -22.45 11.05 1.42
C SER A 492 -20.99 10.61 1.40
N ASP A 493 -20.41 10.24 2.54
CA ASP A 493 -19.02 9.77 2.62
C ASP A 493 -18.87 8.43 1.90
N VAL A 494 -19.79 7.49 2.11
CA VAL A 494 -19.76 6.22 1.38
C VAL A 494 -19.85 6.47 -0.13
N MET A 495 -20.77 7.31 -0.58
CA MET A 495 -20.97 7.64 -1.98
C MET A 495 -19.82 8.47 -2.60
N ALA A 496 -18.95 9.07 -1.78
CA ALA A 496 -17.73 9.77 -2.20
C ALA A 496 -16.49 8.86 -2.26
N THR A 497 -16.65 7.55 -2.07
CA THR A 497 -15.54 6.59 -2.05
C THR A 497 -14.76 6.55 -3.36
N THR A 498 -13.45 6.33 -3.21
CA THR A 498 -12.45 6.13 -4.27
C THR A 498 -11.57 4.93 -3.92
N TYR A 499 -10.83 4.38 -4.88
CA TYR A 499 -9.90 3.26 -4.66
C TYR A 499 -8.68 3.57 -3.78
N SER A 500 -8.49 4.82 -3.33
CA SER A 500 -7.45 5.18 -2.36
C SER A 500 -7.86 4.95 -0.91
N HIS A 501 -9.14 4.64 -0.67
CA HIS A 501 -9.65 4.34 0.67
C HIS A 501 -9.39 2.88 1.07
N ASP A 502 -9.61 2.58 2.34
CA ASP A 502 -9.47 1.21 2.84
C ASP A 502 -10.59 0.28 2.36
N SER A 503 -10.35 -1.02 2.50
CA SER A 503 -11.27 -2.06 2.04
C SER A 503 -12.64 -2.03 2.75
N ASN A 504 -12.75 -1.58 4.01
CA ASN A 504 -14.06 -1.49 4.67
C ASN A 504 -14.91 -0.42 4.00
N ARG A 505 -14.34 0.75 3.73
CA ARG A 505 -15.05 1.83 3.04
C ARG A 505 -15.45 1.43 1.62
N ILE A 506 -14.54 0.82 0.88
CA ILE A 506 -14.78 0.41 -0.52
C ILE A 506 -15.88 -0.65 -0.61
N TYR A 507 -15.71 -1.77 0.10
CA TYR A 507 -16.53 -2.97 -0.13
C TYR A 507 -17.74 -3.04 0.81
N ARG A 508 -17.52 -2.96 2.12
CA ARG A 508 -18.57 -3.20 3.13
C ARG A 508 -19.51 -2.02 3.30
N TRP A 509 -18.97 -0.81 3.39
CA TRP A 509 -19.80 0.40 3.39
C TRP A 509 -20.46 0.62 2.04
N GLY A 510 -19.74 0.38 0.93
CA GLY A 510 -20.33 0.36 -0.42
C GLY A 510 -21.54 -0.57 -0.50
N TYR A 511 -21.40 -1.81 -0.01
CA TYR A 511 -22.50 -2.78 0.10
C TYR A 511 -23.69 -2.23 0.88
N LEU A 512 -23.46 -1.64 2.06
CA LEU A 512 -24.54 -1.08 2.89
C LEU A 512 -25.27 0.05 2.16
N ALA A 513 -24.55 0.93 1.46
CA ALA A 513 -25.15 1.99 0.67
C ALA A 513 -25.96 1.44 -0.51
N VAL A 514 -25.45 0.45 -1.25
CA VAL A 514 -26.20 -0.21 -2.32
C VAL A 514 -27.45 -0.89 -1.78
N ARG A 515 -27.33 -1.70 -0.73
CA ARG A 515 -28.47 -2.37 -0.11
C ARG A 515 -29.53 -1.38 0.35
N PHE A 516 -29.13 -0.29 1.01
CA PHE A 516 -30.04 0.77 1.43
C PHE A 516 -30.81 1.36 0.24
N MET A 517 -30.09 1.75 -0.83
CA MET A 517 -30.71 2.32 -2.02
C MET A 517 -31.65 1.32 -2.70
N MET A 518 -31.28 0.04 -2.77
CA MET A 518 -32.12 -1.01 -3.34
C MET A 518 -33.39 -1.27 -2.52
N GLU A 519 -33.30 -1.27 -1.19
CA GLU A 519 -34.42 -1.55 -0.29
C GLU A 519 -35.37 -0.35 -0.11
N LYS A 520 -34.82 0.87 -0.07
CA LYS A 520 -35.56 2.09 0.31
C LYS A 520 -35.84 3.03 -0.86
N HIS A 521 -34.94 3.07 -1.84
CA HIS A 521 -35.00 4.02 -2.94
C HIS A 521 -34.81 3.36 -4.33
N PRO A 522 -35.51 2.25 -4.66
CA PRO A 522 -35.30 1.54 -5.92
C PRO A 522 -35.58 2.41 -7.16
N GLN A 523 -36.49 3.39 -7.08
CA GLN A 523 -36.76 4.33 -8.18
C GLN A 523 -35.59 5.28 -8.45
N ASP A 524 -34.84 5.66 -7.41
CA ASP A 524 -33.64 6.47 -7.57
C ASP A 524 -32.51 5.63 -8.15
N VAL A 525 -32.41 4.34 -7.78
CA VAL A 525 -31.49 3.40 -8.45
C VAL A 525 -31.83 3.25 -9.93
N GLU A 526 -33.10 3.05 -10.30
CA GLU A 526 -33.52 3.00 -11.71
C GLU A 526 -33.11 4.28 -12.46
N SER A 527 -33.30 5.45 -11.84
CA SER A 527 -32.94 6.74 -12.43
C SER A 527 -31.42 6.88 -12.63
N LEU A 528 -30.63 6.44 -11.65
CA LEU A 528 -29.19 6.37 -11.74
C LEU A 528 -28.76 5.42 -12.89
N LEU A 529 -29.31 4.21 -12.95
CA LEU A 529 -29.00 3.24 -13.99
C LEU A 529 -29.32 3.77 -15.40
N VAL A 530 -30.37 4.57 -15.58
CA VAL A 530 -30.64 5.25 -16.88
C VAL A 530 -29.49 6.17 -17.27
N LEU A 531 -28.94 6.95 -16.33
CA LEU A 531 -27.80 7.82 -16.60
C LEU A 531 -26.55 7.02 -16.94
N SER A 532 -26.25 5.97 -16.18
CA SER A 532 -25.09 5.10 -16.41
C SER A 532 -25.16 4.36 -17.76
N ARG A 533 -26.32 3.79 -18.10
CA ARG A 533 -26.55 3.07 -19.37
C ARG A 533 -26.46 3.97 -20.61
N THR A 534 -26.54 5.29 -20.43
CA THR A 534 -26.46 6.29 -21.50
C THR A 534 -25.18 7.12 -21.44
N GLY A 535 -24.22 6.76 -20.57
CA GLY A 535 -22.91 7.41 -20.47
C GLY A 535 -22.97 8.80 -19.82
N GLN A 536 -24.06 9.16 -19.15
CA GLN A 536 -24.25 10.47 -18.52
C GLN A 536 -23.60 10.52 -17.12
N PHE A 537 -22.32 10.13 -17.00
CA PHE A 537 -21.63 9.97 -15.72
C PHE A 537 -21.43 11.27 -14.94
N ALA A 538 -21.33 12.42 -15.61
CA ALA A 538 -21.33 13.72 -14.95
C ALA A 538 -22.66 13.98 -14.20
N GLN A 539 -23.79 13.63 -14.84
CA GLN A 539 -25.10 13.76 -14.23
C GLN A 539 -25.35 12.68 -13.17
N TRP A 540 -24.84 11.46 -13.37
CA TRP A 540 -24.80 10.42 -12.35
C TRP A 540 -24.12 10.95 -11.08
N ALA A 541 -22.89 11.45 -11.19
CA ALA A 541 -22.12 11.92 -10.04
C ALA A 541 -22.83 13.06 -9.30
N GLN A 542 -23.43 14.00 -10.04
CA GLN A 542 -24.24 15.06 -9.43
C GLN A 542 -25.47 14.53 -8.71
N THR A 543 -26.15 13.54 -9.30
CA THR A 543 -27.34 12.91 -8.71
C THR A 543 -26.97 12.15 -7.45
N VAL A 544 -25.89 11.36 -7.47
CA VAL A 544 -25.37 10.63 -6.32
C VAL A 544 -25.02 11.57 -5.16
N LYS A 545 -24.36 12.71 -5.41
CA LYS A 545 -24.09 13.73 -4.37
C LYS A 545 -25.37 14.20 -3.70
N ASN A 546 -26.38 14.57 -4.50
CA ASN A 546 -27.66 15.06 -4.01
C ASN A 546 -28.39 13.99 -3.19
N LEU A 547 -28.41 12.73 -3.66
CA LEU A 547 -29.04 11.61 -2.96
C LEU A 547 -28.33 11.30 -1.63
N GLY A 548 -27.00 11.35 -1.61
CA GLY A 548 -26.21 11.20 -0.40
C GLY A 548 -26.60 12.21 0.67
N GLU A 549 -26.65 13.50 0.31
CA GLU A 549 -27.08 14.56 1.22
C GLU A 549 -28.54 14.40 1.68
N GLN A 550 -29.44 14.09 0.73
CA GLN A 550 -30.86 13.94 0.98
C GLN A 550 -31.18 12.78 1.93
N TYR A 551 -30.49 11.66 1.78
CA TYR A 551 -30.79 10.42 2.51
C TYR A 551 -29.83 10.11 3.66
N ASN A 552 -28.84 10.96 3.96
CA ASN A 552 -27.91 10.77 5.09
C ASN A 552 -28.61 10.40 6.42
N ALA A 553 -29.63 11.18 6.79
CA ALA A 553 -30.36 10.96 8.04
C ALA A 553 -31.17 9.65 8.01
N GLU A 554 -31.78 9.32 6.87
CA GLU A 554 -32.55 8.09 6.69
C GLU A 554 -31.63 6.86 6.70
N PHE A 555 -30.49 6.93 6.01
CA PHE A 555 -29.47 5.89 6.01
C PHE A 555 -29.00 5.58 7.43
N ALA A 556 -28.66 6.60 8.22
CA ALA A 556 -28.25 6.42 9.61
C ALA A 556 -29.31 5.70 10.46
N VAL A 557 -30.60 5.99 10.25
CA VAL A 557 -31.72 5.31 10.92
C VAL A 557 -31.92 3.89 10.39
N TRP A 558 -31.79 3.67 9.08
CA TRP A 558 -31.90 2.34 8.49
C TRP A 558 -30.79 1.41 9.00
N LEU A 559 -29.56 1.90 9.16
CA LEU A 559 -28.46 1.14 9.75
C LEU A 559 -28.79 0.65 11.16
N ASP A 560 -29.59 1.38 11.96
CA ASP A 560 -30.04 0.92 13.30
C ASP A 560 -31.04 -0.23 13.23
N THR A 561 -31.70 -0.42 12.08
CA THR A 561 -32.66 -1.52 11.89
C THR A 561 -31.97 -2.82 11.53
N LEU A 562 -30.74 -2.75 11.00
CA LEU A 562 -29.95 -3.93 10.70
C LEU A 562 -29.42 -4.52 12.00
N LYS A 563 -29.92 -5.71 12.32
CA LYS A 563 -29.40 -6.50 13.43
C LYS A 563 -28.47 -7.55 12.86
N ALA A 564 -27.36 -7.80 13.56
CA ALA A 564 -26.69 -9.08 13.44
C ALA A 564 -27.72 -10.15 13.83
N GLU A 565 -28.14 -10.99 12.89
CA GLU A 565 -29.00 -12.12 13.22
C GLU A 565 -28.22 -13.06 14.13
N THR A 566 -28.76 -13.35 15.31
CA THR A 566 -28.38 -14.53 16.09
C THR A 566 -29.31 -15.64 15.61
N PRO A 567 -28.84 -16.77 15.06
CA PRO A 567 -29.74 -17.75 14.45
C PRO A 567 -30.74 -18.32 15.48
N GLU A 568 -32.03 -17.97 15.36
CA GLU A 568 -33.15 -18.64 16.04
C GLU A 568 -33.64 -19.78 15.14
N ASN A 569 -33.45 -21.02 15.60
CA ASN A 569 -33.87 -22.25 14.90
C ASN A 569 -35.36 -22.53 15.13
N PRO A 570 -36.15 -22.91 14.10
CA PRO A 570 -36.64 -24.30 14.06
C PRO A 570 -36.85 -24.88 12.65
N ASP A 571 -36.20 -25.99 12.32
CA ASP A 571 -36.78 -27.35 12.22
C ASP A 571 -35.87 -28.27 11.37
N SER A 572 -35.70 -29.50 11.83
CA SER A 572 -34.59 -30.40 11.55
C SER A 572 -34.82 -31.38 10.40
N SER A 573 -33.87 -31.47 9.45
CA SER A 573 -33.38 -32.76 8.91
C SER A 573 -32.09 -32.61 8.06
N GLU A 574 -30.96 -33.00 8.67
CA GLU A 574 -29.59 -33.29 8.17
C GLU A 574 -28.69 -32.15 7.63
N PRO A 575 -27.35 -32.22 7.83
CA PRO A 575 -26.54 -32.89 8.88
C PRO A 575 -25.69 -31.89 9.68
N GLU A 576 -25.47 -32.19 10.96
CA GLU A 576 -24.74 -31.35 11.93
C GLU A 576 -23.32 -30.98 11.47
N THR A 577 -23.16 -29.75 11.00
CA THR A 577 -21.92 -28.98 11.24
C THR A 577 -21.98 -28.41 12.65
N LYS A 578 -20.90 -28.67 13.41
CA LYS A 578 -20.66 -28.17 14.77
C LYS A 578 -20.63 -26.63 14.81
N PRO A 579 -20.87 -26.02 15.99
CA PRO A 579 -21.41 -24.67 16.15
C PRO A 579 -20.47 -23.59 15.60
N GLU A 580 -21.03 -22.58 14.92
CA GLU A 580 -20.38 -21.28 14.73
C GLU A 580 -20.03 -20.71 16.12
N GLU A 581 -18.74 -20.62 16.39
CA GLU A 581 -18.20 -20.28 17.70
C GLU A 581 -18.43 -18.79 18.00
N ALA A 582 -19.24 -18.51 19.02
CA ALA A 582 -19.47 -17.16 19.50
C ALA A 582 -18.16 -16.52 19.99
N VAL A 583 -17.80 -15.37 19.41
CA VAL A 583 -16.63 -14.59 19.81
C VAL A 583 -16.83 -14.03 21.23
N THR A 584 -15.96 -14.42 22.18
CA THR A 584 -16.09 -14.09 23.61
C THR A 584 -15.32 -12.82 23.98
N ALA A 585 -15.93 -11.91 24.74
CA ALA A 585 -15.22 -10.71 25.23
C ALA A 585 -14.14 -11.08 26.25
N LEU A 586 -12.89 -10.69 26.00
CA LEU A 586 -11.77 -10.74 26.94
C LEU A 586 -11.68 -9.41 27.67
N THR A 587 -11.79 -9.44 29.00
CA THR A 587 -11.62 -8.23 29.80
C THR A 587 -10.15 -7.82 29.81
N ALA A 588 -9.86 -6.54 29.55
CA ALA A 588 -8.50 -6.03 29.56
C ALA A 588 -7.77 -6.29 30.88
N ASN A 589 -6.49 -6.64 30.81
CA ASN A 589 -5.65 -6.96 31.97
C ASN A 589 -6.12 -8.20 32.77
N GLN A 590 -6.85 -9.12 32.13
CA GLN A 590 -7.27 -10.41 32.72
C GLN A 590 -6.81 -11.60 31.87
N SER A 591 -6.82 -12.78 32.49
CA SER A 591 -6.44 -14.05 31.86
C SER A 591 -7.57 -15.09 31.92
N VAL A 592 -7.65 -15.95 30.91
CA VAL A 592 -8.61 -17.06 30.78
C VAL A 592 -7.86 -18.34 30.39
N THR A 593 -8.24 -19.49 30.95
CA THR A 593 -7.64 -20.79 30.62
C THR A 593 -8.52 -21.59 29.68
N LEU A 594 -7.92 -22.15 28.63
CA LEU A 594 -8.57 -22.81 27.50
C LEU A 594 -8.04 -24.22 27.29
N SER A 595 -8.86 -25.09 26.72
CA SER A 595 -8.47 -26.41 26.22
C SER A 595 -9.26 -26.71 24.94
N GLY A 596 -8.63 -27.38 23.99
CA GLY A 596 -9.22 -27.66 22.68
C GLY A 596 -8.71 -28.95 22.07
N GLN A 597 -9.46 -29.48 21.11
CA GLN A 597 -9.01 -30.59 20.27
C GLN A 597 -8.22 -30.05 19.07
N ALA A 598 -7.54 -30.95 18.34
CA ALA A 598 -6.93 -30.57 17.06
C ALA A 598 -7.99 -29.97 16.13
N TYR A 599 -7.64 -28.83 15.52
CA TYR A 599 -8.44 -28.00 14.63
C TYR A 599 -9.70 -27.37 15.25
N SER A 600 -9.82 -27.36 16.59
CA SER A 600 -10.83 -26.53 17.26
C SER A 600 -10.34 -25.09 17.42
N GLU A 601 -11.25 -24.13 17.31
CA GLU A 601 -10.97 -22.71 17.44
C GLU A 601 -11.65 -22.17 18.71
N HIS A 602 -11.15 -21.07 19.25
CA HIS A 602 -11.84 -20.29 20.28
C HIS A 602 -11.64 -18.82 19.96
N LEU A 603 -12.74 -18.10 19.74
CA LEU A 603 -12.70 -16.72 19.31
C LEU A 603 -12.90 -15.77 20.49
N PHE A 604 -12.09 -14.71 20.56
CA PHE A 604 -12.18 -13.65 21.55
C PHE A 604 -12.15 -12.25 20.93
N TYR A 605 -12.51 -11.22 21.69
CA TYR A 605 -12.21 -9.83 21.35
C TYR A 605 -11.88 -8.98 22.59
N ILE A 606 -11.14 -7.89 22.41
CA ILE A 606 -10.83 -6.89 23.43
C ILE A 606 -10.91 -5.47 22.83
N ASP A 607 -11.57 -4.57 23.54
CA ASP A 607 -11.71 -3.16 23.11
C ASP A 607 -10.56 -2.32 23.65
N VAL A 608 -9.81 -1.69 22.75
CA VAL A 608 -8.73 -0.75 23.06
C VAL A 608 -9.29 0.67 22.94
N PRO A 609 -9.42 1.43 24.05
CA PRO A 609 -9.99 2.76 24.02
C PRO A 609 -9.03 3.79 23.41
N GLU A 610 -9.57 4.92 22.96
CA GLU A 610 -8.78 6.09 22.58
C GLU A 610 -7.83 6.48 23.70
N HIS A 611 -6.69 7.04 23.31
CA HIS A 611 -5.63 7.40 24.22
C HIS A 611 -4.92 6.22 24.91
N SER A 612 -5.04 5.00 24.36
CA SER A 612 -4.28 3.83 24.84
C SER A 612 -2.81 3.94 24.45
N ARG A 613 -1.86 3.63 25.34
CA ARG A 613 -0.41 3.77 25.10
C ARG A 613 0.29 2.44 24.89
N GLU A 614 -0.23 1.36 25.47
CA GLU A 614 0.34 0.01 25.38
C GLU A 614 -0.77 -1.02 25.19
N PHE A 615 -0.57 -2.01 24.31
CA PHE A 615 -1.48 -3.15 24.15
C PHE A 615 -0.74 -4.42 23.72
N GLN A 616 -0.86 -5.51 24.49
CA GLN A 616 -0.24 -6.81 24.23
C GLN A 616 -1.19 -7.96 24.63
N VAL A 617 -1.09 -9.11 23.94
CA VAL A 617 -1.82 -10.34 24.25
C VAL A 617 -0.88 -11.55 24.18
N THR A 618 -1.00 -12.49 25.11
CA THR A 618 -0.16 -13.70 25.17
C THR A 618 -0.97 -14.97 25.43
N ILE A 619 -0.48 -16.12 24.95
CA ILE A 619 -0.91 -17.46 25.34
C ILE A 619 0.25 -18.29 25.91
N SER A 620 0.00 -19.13 26.92
CA SER A 620 0.99 -20.06 27.48
C SER A 620 0.34 -21.33 28.05
N GLY A 621 0.76 -22.54 27.64
CA GLY A 621 0.28 -23.81 28.19
C GLY A 621 0.77 -25.06 27.46
N ASP A 622 0.09 -26.20 27.67
CA ASP A 622 0.45 -27.52 27.12
C ASP A 622 -0.28 -27.84 25.80
N GLY A 623 0.41 -28.51 24.87
CA GLY A 623 -0.08 -28.81 23.53
C GLY A 623 0.20 -27.68 22.53
N ASP A 624 -0.46 -27.71 21.38
CA ASP A 624 -0.15 -26.85 20.23
C ASP A 624 -1.38 -26.02 19.80
N ALA A 625 -1.46 -24.80 20.31
CA ALA A 625 -2.50 -23.81 20.02
C ALA A 625 -1.85 -22.52 19.55
N ASP A 626 -2.37 -22.01 18.43
CA ASP A 626 -1.85 -20.83 17.74
C ASP A 626 -2.78 -19.62 17.99
N LEU A 627 -2.20 -18.45 18.23
CA LEU A 627 -2.84 -17.15 18.44
C LEU A 627 -2.81 -16.33 17.15
N TYR A 628 -4.00 -16.00 16.67
CA TYR A 628 -4.22 -15.12 15.53
C TYR A 628 -4.97 -13.87 16.00
N MET A 629 -4.64 -12.68 15.50
CA MET A 629 -5.32 -11.45 15.86
C MET A 629 -5.58 -10.53 14.67
N SER A 630 -6.63 -9.73 14.79
CA SER A 630 -7.06 -8.76 13.79
C SER A 630 -7.70 -7.54 14.45
N HIS A 631 -7.34 -6.34 13.99
CA HIS A 631 -7.99 -5.08 14.34
C HIS A 631 -9.25 -4.88 13.48
N GLN A 632 -10.38 -4.65 14.15
CA GLN A 632 -11.71 -4.39 13.57
C GLN A 632 -12.25 -5.48 12.61
N LYS A 633 -11.71 -6.69 12.70
CA LYS A 633 -12.11 -7.85 11.91
C LYS A 633 -11.95 -9.09 12.78
N VAL A 634 -12.91 -10.03 12.76
CA VAL A 634 -12.75 -11.33 13.45
C VAL A 634 -11.53 -12.05 12.88
N ALA A 635 -10.63 -12.48 13.75
CA ALA A 635 -9.47 -13.29 13.34
C ALA A 635 -9.90 -14.75 13.29
N HIS A 636 -9.52 -15.44 12.23
CA HIS A 636 -9.56 -16.90 12.14
C HIS A 636 -8.16 -17.41 11.80
N TYR A 637 -7.88 -18.69 12.05
CA TYR A 637 -6.58 -19.28 11.66
C TYR A 637 -6.28 -19.17 10.15
N TYR A 638 -7.31 -19.05 9.32
CA TYR A 638 -7.22 -18.89 7.86
C TYR A 638 -7.41 -17.44 7.39
N ASP A 639 -7.77 -16.51 8.29
CA ASP A 639 -8.03 -15.12 7.95
C ASP A 639 -7.75 -14.17 9.12
N TYR A 640 -6.54 -13.62 9.15
CA TYR A 640 -6.04 -12.78 10.23
C TYR A 640 -5.10 -11.69 9.72
N GLN A 641 -4.90 -10.64 10.52
CA GLN A 641 -3.97 -9.56 10.19
C GLN A 641 -2.57 -9.80 10.76
N VAL A 642 -2.49 -10.36 11.97
CA VAL A 642 -1.23 -10.65 12.65
C VAL A 642 -1.29 -11.99 13.39
N THR A 643 -0.19 -12.73 13.36
CA THR A 643 0.07 -13.90 14.18
C THR A 643 1.57 -13.97 14.42
N GLU A 644 1.97 -14.57 15.53
CA GLU A 644 3.36 -14.93 15.81
C GLU A 644 3.43 -16.40 16.24
N PHE A 645 2.73 -17.29 15.51
CA PHE A 645 2.62 -18.68 15.94
C PHE A 645 3.98 -19.40 15.97
N ILE A 646 4.15 -20.28 16.95
CA ILE A 646 5.33 -21.15 17.10
C ILE A 646 4.90 -22.57 17.46
N ASP A 647 5.79 -23.56 17.32
CA ASP A 647 5.48 -24.93 17.77
C ASP A 647 5.22 -24.93 19.30
N GLY A 648 3.98 -25.25 19.70
CA GLY A 648 3.51 -25.26 21.08
C GLY A 648 2.84 -23.96 21.51
N SER A 649 2.04 -24.01 22.58
CA SER A 649 1.11 -22.92 22.96
C SER A 649 1.74 -21.73 23.70
N ASN A 650 2.91 -21.22 23.30
CA ASN A 650 3.62 -20.12 23.99
C ASN A 650 3.89 -18.91 23.07
N GLU A 651 2.89 -18.05 22.89
CA GLU A 651 2.88 -17.01 21.85
C GLU A 651 2.53 -15.64 22.41
N ALA A 652 2.96 -14.57 21.74
CA ALA A 652 2.70 -13.18 22.16
C ALA A 652 2.56 -12.25 20.95
N ILE A 653 1.56 -11.36 20.99
CA ILE A 653 1.33 -10.32 19.98
C ILE A 653 1.28 -8.96 20.68
N SER A 654 2.10 -8.00 20.23
CA SER A 654 2.17 -6.65 20.81
C SER A 654 1.88 -5.60 19.74
N PHE A 655 1.03 -4.63 20.05
CA PHE A 655 0.64 -3.57 19.13
C PHE A 655 1.45 -2.30 19.39
N LYS A 656 1.82 -1.61 18.31
CA LYS A 656 2.57 -0.36 18.35
C LYS A 656 1.62 0.84 18.30
N PRO A 657 1.91 1.94 19.01
CA PRO A 657 1.16 3.18 18.87
C PRO A 657 1.23 3.77 17.46
N GLU A 658 0.16 4.44 17.03
CA GLU A 658 0.06 5.17 15.77
C GLU A 658 0.72 6.56 15.86
N GLN A 659 0.63 7.37 14.80
CA GLN A 659 1.32 8.66 14.71
C GLN A 659 0.88 9.67 15.77
N ASP A 660 -0.29 9.50 16.38
CA ASP A 660 -0.79 10.29 17.50
C ASP A 660 -0.23 9.84 18.87
N GLY A 661 0.64 8.83 18.87
CA GLY A 661 1.27 8.24 20.05
C GLY A 661 0.39 7.26 20.80
N TYR A 662 -0.78 6.88 20.27
CA TYR A 662 -1.70 5.96 20.93
C TYR A 662 -1.87 4.66 20.13
N ILE A 663 -2.04 3.53 20.81
CA ILE A 663 -2.49 2.28 20.18
C ILE A 663 -3.77 2.59 19.45
N LYS A 664 -3.80 2.18 18.18
CA LYS A 664 -4.96 2.32 17.30
C LYS A 664 -6.22 1.90 18.06
N PRO A 665 -7.13 2.84 18.38
CA PRO A 665 -8.32 2.51 19.15
C PRO A 665 -9.23 1.60 18.34
N GLY A 666 -10.04 0.83 19.05
CA GLY A 666 -11.01 -0.08 18.46
C GLY A 666 -10.86 -1.51 18.95
N ARG A 667 -11.69 -2.38 18.37
CA ARG A 667 -11.82 -3.77 18.79
C ARG A 667 -10.75 -4.63 18.13
N TYR A 668 -10.01 -5.38 18.94
CA TYR A 668 -9.08 -6.39 18.47
C TYR A 668 -9.68 -7.78 18.72
N TYR A 669 -9.81 -8.57 17.68
CA TYR A 669 -10.29 -9.94 17.74
C TYR A 669 -9.11 -10.91 17.80
N LEU A 670 -9.31 -12.03 18.48
CA LEU A 670 -8.33 -13.08 18.69
C LEU A 670 -8.93 -14.44 18.32
N SER A 671 -8.17 -15.31 17.67
CA SER A 671 -8.48 -16.73 17.48
C SER A 671 -7.39 -17.57 18.13
N ILE A 672 -7.80 -18.50 18.99
CA ILE A 672 -6.93 -19.55 19.55
C ILE A 672 -7.29 -20.87 18.88
N ALA A 673 -6.52 -21.25 17.86
CA ALA A 673 -6.79 -22.46 17.09
C ALA A 673 -5.80 -23.58 17.41
N GLY A 674 -6.31 -24.78 17.68
CA GLY A 674 -5.47 -25.93 17.98
C GLY A 674 -4.88 -26.52 16.71
N ARG A 675 -3.56 -26.48 16.53
CA ARG A 675 -2.88 -27.24 15.49
C ARG A 675 -2.81 -28.73 15.83
N SER A 676 -2.71 -29.02 17.12
CA SER A 676 -3.02 -30.32 17.71
C SER A 676 -3.92 -30.15 18.95
N ALA A 677 -4.23 -31.23 19.68
CA ALA A 677 -4.98 -31.08 20.92
C ALA A 677 -4.14 -30.33 21.97
N TYR A 678 -4.76 -29.38 22.68
CA TYR A 678 -4.10 -28.56 23.68
C TYR A 678 -4.93 -28.48 24.96
N SER A 679 -4.25 -28.26 26.08
CA SER A 679 -4.90 -28.20 27.39
C SER A 679 -4.23 -27.22 28.31
N ALA A 680 -5.04 -26.54 29.13
CA ALA A 680 -4.58 -25.57 30.12
C ALA A 680 -3.78 -24.40 29.52
N VAL A 681 -4.11 -23.96 28.31
CA VAL A 681 -3.52 -22.78 27.66
C VAL A 681 -4.13 -21.51 28.25
N THR A 682 -3.30 -20.65 28.83
CA THR A 682 -3.73 -19.40 29.46
C THR A 682 -3.56 -18.24 28.49
N LEU A 683 -4.67 -17.65 28.06
CA LEU A 683 -4.75 -16.40 27.29
C LEU A 683 -4.75 -15.21 28.25
N SER A 684 -3.92 -14.19 28.02
CA SER A 684 -3.87 -12.96 28.82
C SER A 684 -3.67 -11.70 27.98
N SER A 685 -4.17 -10.55 28.44
CA SER A 685 -3.98 -9.24 27.78
C SER A 685 -3.35 -8.20 28.72
N HIS A 686 -2.65 -7.21 28.17
CA HIS A 686 -2.07 -6.04 28.85
C HIS A 686 -2.45 -4.76 28.09
N LEU A 687 -3.06 -3.77 28.75
CA LEU A 687 -3.59 -2.55 28.14
C LEU A 687 -3.51 -1.33 29.09
N VAL A 688 -3.00 -0.19 28.59
CA VAL A 688 -2.80 1.08 29.34
C VAL A 688 -3.41 2.28 28.60
N THR A 689 -4.12 3.20 29.26
CA THR A 689 -4.85 4.34 28.64
C THR A 689 -4.71 5.68 29.40
N GLU A 690 -4.64 6.82 28.68
CA GLU A 690 -4.49 8.21 29.17
C GLU A 690 -5.78 9.07 29.02
N GLN A 691 -5.92 10.24 29.68
CA GLN A 691 -7.14 11.10 29.61
C GLN A 691 -6.84 12.58 29.22
N PRO A 692 -7.57 13.25 28.29
CA PRO A 692 -7.31 14.65 27.90
C PRO A 692 -8.21 15.74 28.55
N SER A 693 -7.74 17.00 28.56
CA SER A 693 -8.39 18.23 29.09
C SER A 693 -8.87 19.23 27.99
N VAL A 694 -9.97 19.97 28.21
CA VAL A 694 -10.76 20.78 27.22
C VAL A 694 -10.48 22.31 27.20
N GLN A 695 -10.45 23.00 26.01
CA GLN A 695 -10.88 24.44 25.78
C GLN A 695 -10.86 24.97 24.27
N PRO A 696 -11.39 26.19 23.86
CA PRO A 696 -12.54 26.39 22.90
C PRO A 696 -12.33 27.26 21.59
N ASP A 697 -13.42 27.38 20.77
CA ASP A 697 -13.64 27.94 19.39
C ASP A 697 -13.17 29.38 19.00
N ARG A 698 -12.74 29.58 17.72
CA ARG A 698 -12.47 30.88 17.01
C ARG A 698 -13.16 30.93 15.61
N LYS A 699 -13.56 32.11 15.08
CA LYS A 699 -14.34 32.30 13.81
C LYS A 699 -13.75 33.37 12.85
N ASP A 700 -13.84 33.16 11.53
CA ASP A 700 -13.35 34.06 10.44
C ASP A 700 -14.24 35.25 10.06
N ASP A 701 -13.61 36.29 9.48
CA ASP A 701 -14.25 37.35 8.68
C ASP A 701 -14.03 37.08 7.18
N LEU A 702 -15.12 37.06 6.40
CA LEU A 702 -15.12 36.65 4.98
C LEU A 702 -15.27 37.82 4.01
N THR A 703 -15.19 39.06 4.49
CA THR A 703 -15.25 40.24 3.62
C THR A 703 -14.00 40.30 2.72
N PRO A 704 -14.14 40.34 1.38
CA PRO A 704 -12.97 40.32 0.51
C PRO A 704 -12.07 41.55 0.65
N VAL A 705 -10.75 41.32 0.68
CA VAL A 705 -9.74 42.39 0.72
C VAL A 705 -9.21 42.67 -0.69
N VAL A 706 -9.12 43.93 -1.10
CA VAL A 706 -8.57 44.29 -2.42
C VAL A 706 -7.11 44.73 -2.29
N LEU A 707 -6.19 44.09 -3.01
CA LEU A 707 -4.76 44.39 -3.02
C LEU A 707 -4.40 45.51 -4.01
N GLU A 708 -3.41 46.32 -3.62
CA GLU A 708 -2.70 47.24 -4.51
C GLU A 708 -1.35 46.62 -4.93
N SER A 709 -0.96 46.82 -6.19
CA SER A 709 0.28 46.23 -6.73
C SER A 709 1.52 46.65 -5.92
N GLY A 710 2.27 45.66 -5.45
CA GLY A 710 3.52 45.84 -4.69
C GLY A 710 3.34 46.32 -3.25
N GLN A 711 2.12 46.35 -2.70
CA GLN A 711 1.86 46.69 -1.30
C GLN A 711 1.47 45.43 -0.50
N PRO A 712 2.26 45.00 0.49
CA PRO A 712 1.91 43.85 1.33
C PRO A 712 0.70 44.13 2.22
N GLN A 713 -0.16 43.13 2.43
CA GLN A 713 -1.32 43.16 3.32
C GLN A 713 -1.27 42.00 4.31
N THR A 714 -1.45 42.29 5.60
CA THR A 714 -1.53 41.27 6.65
C THR A 714 -2.97 40.77 6.82
N LEU A 715 -3.17 39.47 6.76
CA LEU A 715 -4.47 38.79 6.81
C LEU A 715 -4.47 37.74 7.91
N SER A 716 -5.48 37.75 8.79
CA SER A 716 -5.70 36.64 9.74
C SER A 716 -6.70 35.66 9.15
N VAL A 717 -6.29 34.39 9.04
CA VAL A 717 -7.10 33.29 8.49
C VAL A 717 -7.24 32.24 9.57
N HIS A 718 -8.45 31.94 10.06
CA HIS A 718 -8.70 30.84 11.00
C HIS A 718 -9.11 29.57 10.28
N GLN A 719 -9.90 29.66 9.22
CA GLN A 719 -10.25 28.58 8.30
C GLN A 719 -10.31 29.07 6.86
N GLN A 720 -10.71 30.31 6.59
CA GLN A 720 -10.78 30.84 5.22
C GLN A 720 -10.81 32.37 5.10
N ARG A 721 -10.30 32.91 3.98
CA ARG A 721 -10.28 34.35 3.66
C ARG A 721 -10.33 34.59 2.14
N TYR A 722 -10.98 35.67 1.71
CA TYR A 722 -11.07 36.07 0.30
C TYR A 722 -10.27 37.35 0.03
N VAL A 723 -9.55 37.39 -1.10
CA VAL A 723 -8.72 38.53 -1.53
C VAL A 723 -8.86 38.75 -3.04
N ALA A 724 -8.78 39.96 -3.56
CA ALA A 724 -8.81 40.22 -5.01
C ALA A 724 -7.82 41.32 -5.43
N MET A 725 -7.45 41.36 -6.71
CA MET A 725 -6.58 42.38 -7.29
C MET A 725 -7.11 42.80 -8.66
N TYR A 726 -7.23 44.10 -8.93
CA TYR A 726 -7.58 44.58 -10.28
C TYR A 726 -6.33 44.70 -11.14
N VAL A 727 -6.38 44.07 -12.32
CA VAL A 727 -5.29 44.02 -13.30
C VAL A 727 -5.64 44.94 -14.49
N PRO A 728 -4.80 45.92 -14.83
CA PRO A 728 -5.05 46.84 -15.93
C PRO A 728 -4.81 46.21 -17.31
N GLU A 729 -5.31 46.86 -18.36
CA GLU A 729 -5.08 46.43 -19.75
C GLU A 729 -3.59 46.53 -20.11
N GLY A 730 -3.06 45.48 -20.74
CA GLY A 730 -1.65 45.40 -21.14
C GLY A 730 -0.75 44.62 -20.19
N ALA A 731 -1.22 44.28 -18.99
CA ALA A 731 -0.50 43.36 -18.11
C ALA A 731 -0.51 41.94 -18.68
N THR A 732 0.59 41.19 -18.52
CA THR A 732 0.70 39.84 -19.06
C THR A 732 0.71 38.73 -18.00
N GLU A 733 1.07 39.08 -16.77
CA GLU A 733 1.17 38.14 -15.66
C GLU A 733 0.90 38.84 -14.32
N VAL A 734 0.25 38.13 -13.41
CA VAL A 734 0.13 38.48 -11.98
C VAL A 734 0.94 37.50 -11.17
N GLN A 735 1.86 38.01 -10.35
CA GLN A 735 2.67 37.22 -9.42
C GLN A 735 2.26 37.56 -7.99
N VAL A 736 1.93 36.55 -7.18
CA VAL A 736 1.48 36.74 -5.80
C VAL A 736 2.26 35.85 -4.85
N TRP A 737 2.63 36.42 -3.71
CA TRP A 737 3.32 35.78 -2.61
C TRP A 737 2.46 35.85 -1.35
N LEU A 738 2.33 34.73 -0.66
CA LEU A 738 1.85 34.63 0.70
C LEU A 738 3.04 34.24 1.59
N THR A 739 3.26 34.93 2.69
CA THR A 739 4.36 34.67 3.62
C THR A 739 3.80 34.47 5.03
N ALA A 740 4.19 33.38 5.69
CA ALA A 740 3.78 33.08 7.05
C ALA A 740 4.36 34.09 8.06
N SER A 741 3.57 34.56 9.03
CA SER A 741 4.12 35.34 10.14
C SER A 741 4.90 34.44 11.11
N ALA A 742 5.90 35.00 11.80
CA ALA A 742 6.88 34.26 12.60
C ALA A 742 6.32 33.51 13.86
N GLN A 743 5.01 33.46 14.06
CA GLN A 743 4.35 32.91 15.25
C GLN A 743 3.09 32.07 14.95
N ASN A 744 3.22 30.94 14.23
CA ASN A 744 2.50 29.66 14.41
C ASN A 744 2.53 28.80 13.14
N ARG A 745 2.16 27.51 13.30
CA ARG A 745 2.29 26.40 12.34
C ARG A 745 0.99 26.10 11.57
N GLY A 746 0.25 27.13 11.15
CA GLY A 746 -0.93 26.95 10.30
C GLY A 746 -0.54 26.61 8.85
N ASN A 747 -1.34 25.79 8.16
CA ASN A 747 -1.26 25.63 6.72
C ASN A 747 -2.41 26.42 6.08
N ILE A 748 -2.09 27.43 5.27
CA ILE A 748 -3.07 28.24 4.53
C ILE A 748 -2.78 28.07 3.05
N ASP A 749 -3.64 27.30 2.40
CA ASP A 749 -3.58 26.99 0.98
C ASP A 749 -4.05 28.21 0.16
N LEU A 750 -3.31 28.61 -0.89
CA LEU A 750 -3.65 29.74 -1.78
C LEU A 750 -4.22 29.27 -3.13
N PHE A 751 -5.43 29.73 -3.45
CA PHE A 751 -6.13 29.50 -4.72
C PHE A 751 -6.42 30.81 -5.45
N ALA A 752 -6.50 30.78 -6.78
CA ALA A 752 -6.81 31.93 -7.62
C ALA A 752 -7.73 31.59 -8.82
N ALA A 753 -8.57 32.53 -9.23
CA ALA A 753 -9.40 32.47 -10.43
C ALA A 753 -9.72 33.88 -10.97
N LYS A 754 -9.93 34.02 -12.29
CA LYS A 754 -10.19 35.32 -12.93
C LYS A 754 -11.67 35.69 -12.94
N GLU A 755 -12.55 34.73 -13.20
CA GLU A 755 -13.97 35.01 -13.44
C GLU A 755 -14.89 34.76 -12.23
N TYR A 756 -14.39 34.11 -11.18
CA TYR A 756 -15.17 33.73 -10.00
C TYR A 756 -14.30 33.70 -8.74
N TRP A 757 -14.93 33.67 -7.56
CA TRP A 757 -14.24 33.46 -6.29
C TRP A 757 -13.82 31.99 -6.15
N PRO A 758 -12.51 31.68 -6.06
CA PRO A 758 -12.06 30.31 -5.99
C PRO A 758 -12.44 29.65 -4.65
N THR A 759 -12.46 28.32 -4.66
CA THR A 759 -12.64 27.42 -3.51
C THR A 759 -11.60 26.31 -3.59
N ARG A 760 -11.56 25.38 -2.63
CA ARG A 760 -10.66 24.21 -2.74
C ARG A 760 -11.06 23.27 -3.87
N GLU A 761 -12.34 23.25 -4.21
CA GLU A 761 -12.94 22.37 -5.20
C GLU A 761 -13.01 23.00 -6.59
N GLN A 762 -12.90 24.33 -6.68
CA GLN A 762 -13.00 25.09 -7.93
C GLN A 762 -12.03 26.26 -7.95
N PHE A 763 -10.97 26.16 -8.74
CA PHE A 763 -9.95 27.19 -8.95
C PHE A 763 -9.34 27.09 -10.35
N GLU A 764 -8.73 28.17 -10.84
CA GLU A 764 -7.94 28.15 -12.08
C GLU A 764 -6.45 27.87 -11.78
N HIS A 765 -5.96 28.39 -10.65
CA HIS A 765 -4.60 28.21 -10.17
C HIS A 765 -4.61 27.92 -8.67
N ALA A 766 -3.76 27.00 -8.21
CA ALA A 766 -3.52 26.73 -6.80
C ALA A 766 -2.03 26.58 -6.56
N SER A 767 -1.57 27.10 -5.43
CA SER A 767 -0.22 26.90 -4.98
C SER A 767 -0.03 25.44 -4.56
N THR A 768 1.15 24.87 -4.80
CA THR A 768 1.49 23.49 -4.42
C THR A 768 2.53 23.44 -3.29
N TYR A 769 2.82 24.59 -2.66
CA TYR A 769 3.77 24.65 -1.56
C TYR A 769 3.10 24.18 -0.27
N GLU A 770 3.86 23.52 0.60
CA GLU A 770 3.38 23.11 1.92
C GLU A 770 3.55 24.25 2.94
N GLY A 771 2.49 24.56 3.68
CA GLY A 771 2.47 25.59 4.70
C GLY A 771 1.99 26.94 4.17
N SER A 772 1.96 27.96 5.04
CA SER A 772 1.40 29.28 4.67
C SER A 772 2.33 30.17 3.81
N ASN A 773 3.41 29.62 3.24
CA ASN A 773 4.32 30.33 2.34
C ASN A 773 4.01 29.90 0.89
N GLU A 774 3.20 30.69 0.20
CA GLU A 774 2.60 30.31 -1.08
C GLU A 774 3.04 31.24 -2.20
N TYR A 775 3.13 30.72 -3.42
CA TYR A 775 3.46 31.52 -4.60
C TYR A 775 2.62 31.10 -5.82
N LEU A 776 2.06 32.08 -6.53
CA LEU A 776 1.37 31.86 -7.80
C LEU A 776 1.82 32.85 -8.87
N SER A 777 1.96 32.35 -10.10
CA SER A 777 2.17 33.12 -11.33
C SER A 777 1.00 32.88 -12.28
N ILE A 778 0.19 33.91 -12.55
CA ILE A 778 -1.11 33.79 -13.22
C ILE A 778 -1.07 34.58 -14.53
N PRO A 779 -1.17 33.91 -15.70
CA PRO A 779 -1.20 34.60 -16.99
C PRO A 779 -2.53 35.34 -17.18
N VAL A 780 -2.42 36.61 -17.56
CA VAL A 780 -3.55 37.52 -17.80
C VAL A 780 -3.46 38.11 -19.21
N THR A 781 -4.60 38.20 -19.90
CA THR A 781 -4.66 38.68 -21.30
C THR A 781 -5.68 39.80 -21.51
N GLN A 782 -6.46 40.12 -20.48
CA GLN A 782 -7.51 41.13 -20.49
C GLN A 782 -7.55 41.82 -19.13
N ALA A 783 -8.00 43.09 -19.10
CA ALA A 783 -8.21 43.81 -17.85
C ALA A 783 -9.36 43.17 -17.04
N GLY A 784 -9.19 43.04 -15.73
CA GLY A 784 -10.17 42.39 -14.87
C GLY A 784 -9.65 42.11 -13.47
N TYR A 785 -10.50 41.57 -12.61
CA TYR A 785 -10.08 41.11 -11.29
C TYR A 785 -9.46 39.72 -11.36
N VAL A 786 -8.42 39.50 -10.58
CA VAL A 786 -8.00 38.17 -10.14
C VAL A 786 -8.47 38.01 -8.71
N HIS A 787 -9.22 36.95 -8.45
CA HIS A 787 -9.78 36.58 -7.15
C HIS A 787 -8.92 35.50 -6.53
N PHE A 788 -8.73 35.58 -5.22
CA PHE A 788 -7.93 34.67 -4.42
C PHE A 788 -8.73 34.15 -3.23
N TYR A 789 -8.47 32.90 -2.87
CA TYR A 789 -9.05 32.23 -1.71
C TYR A 789 -7.94 31.59 -0.90
N LEU A 790 -7.92 31.89 0.39
CA LEU A 790 -6.98 31.36 1.37
C LEU A 790 -7.76 30.39 2.24
N ASN A 791 -7.30 29.16 2.43
CA ASN A 791 -8.01 28.16 3.24
C ASN A 791 -7.07 27.41 4.19
N ALA A 792 -7.48 27.23 5.45
CA ALA A 792 -6.79 26.41 6.43
C ALA A 792 -7.67 25.22 6.87
N GLN A 793 -7.12 24.00 6.74
CA GLN A 793 -7.85 22.75 7.00
C GLN A 793 -8.05 22.44 8.49
N ASN A 794 -7.20 23.04 9.34
CA ASN A 794 -7.29 22.96 10.80
C ASN A 794 -7.61 24.37 11.37
N LEU A 795 -6.64 25.00 12.05
CA LEU A 795 -6.68 26.40 12.44
C LEU A 795 -5.56 27.14 11.69
N GLY A 796 -5.94 28.11 10.86
CA GLY A 796 -5.01 28.98 10.15
C GLY A 796 -4.34 30.01 11.05
N ASP A 797 -3.49 30.82 10.45
CA ASP A 797 -2.69 31.85 11.12
C ASP A 797 -2.75 33.22 10.42
N THR A 798 -1.95 34.17 10.90
CA THR A 798 -1.73 35.46 10.25
C THR A 798 -0.64 35.36 9.19
N VAL A 799 -0.96 35.81 7.98
CA VAL A 799 -0.10 35.78 6.78
C VAL A 799 0.04 37.16 6.16
N GLU A 800 1.16 37.42 5.49
CA GLU A 800 1.36 38.61 4.68
C GLU A 800 1.23 38.24 3.19
N MET A 801 0.32 38.91 2.47
CA MET A 801 0.08 38.69 1.05
C MET A 801 0.50 39.92 0.23
N VAL A 802 1.30 39.73 -0.81
CA VAL A 802 1.70 40.80 -1.76
C VAL A 802 1.58 40.29 -3.19
N ALA A 803 1.00 41.11 -4.08
CA ALA A 803 0.83 40.78 -5.49
C ALA A 803 1.38 41.88 -6.41
N TYR A 804 1.90 41.49 -7.56
CA TYR A 804 2.47 42.34 -8.60
C TYR A 804 1.89 41.95 -9.95
N PHE A 805 1.82 42.88 -10.90
CA PHE A 805 1.61 42.56 -12.31
C PHE A 805 2.69 43.20 -13.17
N ASN A 806 3.03 42.57 -14.30
CA ASN A 806 4.06 43.05 -15.24
C ASN A 806 3.48 43.65 -16.52
#